data_AF-M9QQQ6-F1
#
_entry.id   AF-M9QQQ6-F1
#
_cell.length_a   1.000
_cell.length_b   1.000
_cell.length_c   1.000
_cell.angle_alpha   90.00
_cell.angle_beta   90.00
_cell.angle_gamma   90.00
#
_symmetry.space_group_name_H-M   'P 1'
#
loop_
_entity.id
_entity.type
_entity.pdbx_description
1 polymer ?
#
loop_
_entity_poly.entity_id
_entity_poly.type
_entity_poly.pdbx_seq_one_letter_code
_entity_poly.pdbx_strand_id
1 'polypeptide(L)'
;GRGRCGRRDQDGARDAQRPAAAHPARRGAVAADRLVGGEVRLLNEPQRWPELDRPRRAGVSSFGISGTNAHVILEQAAPTAEPPADTPEPVVPAVLPWLLSARSVEALRAQADRIAGTDADLDVAYSLAVTRAALERRAVVVAATGADALRALRCVADGTDTADVVYGSPSAGKLAVLFTGQGAQRRGMGRELAAAYPAFAEAFAQVCAELDPKLDRPLREVLYEQPEAGDTALVDQTVYSQAALFAVEVALFRLLESWGIRPDLVAGHSIGEVTAAHVAGVLSLADAATLVAARGRLMQSMRQDGAMVAVEASEAEVRAALDGLEARAGIAAVNGPRAVVVSGDADVVESVAAELRERGRRTKRLRVSHAFHSPHMGPMLTEFHEVLAGLTYDRPQLPMVSNVTGALADPEELRDPGYWVRHVREAVRFGDGVAALEAAGVTTFLEVGPDAVLTAMGRDCVTDEDAVTLVPVLRAGRDEPTTLLTALATLHTRGVAVDWRAWFAPTGARGTELPTYPFQRRRYWINATSAATDVASVGLGAAGHPLWGASVSMAESGEVLFTGRFSVDDHPWLADHAVAGTVLLPGTGFVELVLHAGEHVGLRHLEELTLHAPLPLTGGGAVQVQLLTTADDGARRRTVTVHSRPEHADPDLPWTRHATAVLTDPPAAPAVDLTAWPPPGAVPVPVTGFYDDLVAQGYEYGPVFQGVQAVWRAGETVYAEVSLPAEAHADAARFGLHPALLDAALHVVGIGEEAPADQPPSVPFAWTDVTLHATGATALRVRVTPAGTDAVSLHLADPTGAPVAEVGALVSRPVQLAAVDAPDGNLYRVDWTPVPVTAAPATSWAYLEELADEVPELVLTRLADPSAAPADVESASRATVAAVLGLLQRWL
;
A
#
# COMPACT_ATOMS: atom_id res chain seq x y z
N GLY A 1 8.24 1.67 -17.79
CA GLY A 1 8.56 1.16 -19.14
C GLY A 1 8.85 -0.33 -19.19
N ARG A 2 9.84 -0.85 -18.43
CA ARG A 2 10.42 -2.19 -18.62
C ARG A 2 9.54 -3.40 -18.28
N GLY A 3 8.45 -3.22 -17.53
CA GLY A 3 7.54 -4.32 -17.16
C GLY A 3 6.50 -4.72 -18.23
N ARG A 4 6.26 -3.91 -19.27
CA ARG A 4 5.23 -4.19 -20.30
C ARG A 4 5.71 -5.08 -21.45
N CYS A 5 7.01 -5.13 -21.74
CA CYS A 5 7.55 -5.99 -22.81
C CYS A 5 7.67 -7.46 -22.39
N GLY A 6 8.13 -7.75 -21.18
CA GLY A 6 8.32 -9.13 -20.70
C GLY A 6 7.02 -9.95 -20.56
N ARG A 7 5.88 -9.30 -20.32
CA ARG A 7 4.57 -9.99 -20.30
C ARG A 7 4.13 -10.44 -21.70
N ARG A 8 4.32 -9.62 -22.74
CA ARG A 8 3.87 -9.94 -24.10
C ARG A 8 4.53 -11.20 -24.67
N ASP A 9 5.80 -11.44 -24.36
CA ASP A 9 6.52 -12.61 -24.90
C ASP A 9 6.21 -13.91 -24.15
N GLN A 10 5.87 -13.84 -22.85
CA GLN A 10 5.34 -15.00 -22.10
C GLN A 10 3.92 -15.36 -22.54
N ASP A 11 3.08 -14.35 -22.81
CA ASP A 11 1.72 -14.54 -23.32
C ASP A 11 1.77 -15.14 -24.74
N GLY A 12 2.68 -14.69 -25.61
CA GLY A 12 2.78 -15.20 -26.98
C GLY A 12 3.12 -16.70 -27.12
N ALA A 13 3.90 -17.28 -26.19
CA ALA A 13 4.21 -18.71 -26.22
C ALA A 13 3.07 -19.58 -25.65
N ARG A 14 2.23 -19.02 -24.76
CA ARG A 14 1.03 -19.66 -24.21
C ARG A 14 -0.17 -19.54 -25.15
N ASP A 15 -0.39 -18.35 -25.70
CA ASP A 15 -1.47 -18.06 -26.63
C ASP A 15 -1.17 -18.60 -28.03
N ALA A 16 -2.22 -18.87 -28.82
CA ALA A 16 -2.07 -19.29 -30.21
C ALA A 16 -1.57 -18.16 -31.15
N GLN A 17 -1.27 -16.97 -30.62
CA GLN A 17 -1.04 -15.76 -31.38
C GLN A 17 0.19 -14.99 -30.87
N ARG A 18 1.08 -14.62 -31.79
CA ARG A 18 2.24 -13.77 -31.53
C ARG A 18 1.81 -12.30 -31.50
N PRO A 19 2.24 -11.51 -30.51
CA PRO A 19 1.85 -10.09 -30.41
C PRO A 19 2.56 -9.21 -31.44
N ALA A 20 1.89 -8.13 -31.89
CA ALA A 20 2.44 -7.15 -32.82
C ALA A 20 3.30 -6.07 -32.13
N ALA A 21 4.30 -5.55 -32.84
CA ALA A 21 5.08 -4.38 -32.40
C ALA A 21 4.33 -3.06 -32.67
N ALA A 22 4.22 -2.18 -31.66
CA ALA A 22 3.35 -1.00 -31.69
C ALA A 22 3.93 0.27 -32.38
N HIS A 23 5.20 0.25 -32.81
CA HIS A 23 5.81 1.37 -33.57
C HIS A 23 6.69 0.85 -34.73
N PRO A 24 6.11 0.51 -35.88
CA PRO A 24 6.89 0.08 -37.05
C PRO A 24 7.30 1.24 -37.99
N ALA A 25 7.57 2.46 -37.48
CA ALA A 25 7.77 3.64 -38.34
C ALA A 25 9.19 4.22 -38.36
N ARG A 26 9.67 4.43 -39.60
CA ARG A 26 10.94 5.02 -40.11
C ARG A 26 12.21 4.17 -40.00
N ARG A 27 12.41 3.39 -41.07
CA ARG A 27 13.61 2.63 -41.42
C ARG A 27 14.82 3.58 -41.56
N GLY A 28 15.80 3.47 -40.67
CA GLY A 28 17.14 4.01 -40.86
C GLY A 28 17.91 3.13 -41.86
N ALA A 29 18.40 3.74 -42.93
CA ALA A 29 18.75 3.11 -44.20
C ALA A 29 20.11 2.38 -44.28
N VAL A 30 20.61 1.75 -43.21
CA VAL A 30 21.92 1.03 -43.31
C VAL A 30 21.91 -0.41 -42.73
N ALA A 31 20.98 -0.76 -41.83
CA ALA A 31 20.91 -2.11 -41.27
C ALA A 31 19.80 -3.01 -41.87
N ALA A 32 18.90 -2.45 -42.68
CA ALA A 32 17.70 -3.15 -43.15
C ALA A 32 17.95 -4.15 -44.29
N ASP A 33 19.02 -4.00 -45.07
CA ASP A 33 19.27 -4.87 -46.23
C ASP A 33 19.61 -6.33 -45.87
N ARG A 34 20.06 -6.60 -44.64
CA ARG A 34 20.33 -7.97 -44.18
C ARG A 34 19.11 -8.73 -43.66
N LEU A 35 17.98 -8.04 -43.41
CA LEU A 35 16.76 -8.67 -42.93
C LEU A 35 15.76 -8.98 -44.06
N VAL A 36 15.84 -8.26 -45.19
CA VAL A 36 14.92 -8.46 -46.34
C VAL A 36 15.29 -9.70 -47.19
N GLY A 37 16.45 -10.32 -46.93
CA GLY A 37 16.85 -11.61 -47.50
C GLY A 37 17.21 -12.69 -46.46
N GLY A 38 16.92 -12.47 -45.17
CA GLY A 38 17.29 -13.38 -44.07
C GLY A 38 16.11 -14.14 -43.47
N GLU A 39 16.40 -15.20 -42.70
CA GLU A 39 15.40 -16.08 -42.04
C GLU A 39 14.63 -15.41 -40.86
N VAL A 40 14.80 -14.10 -40.63
CA VAL A 40 14.22 -13.36 -39.50
C VAL A 40 13.21 -12.32 -40.00
N ARG A 41 11.97 -12.37 -39.49
CA ARG A 41 10.86 -11.49 -39.89
C ARG A 41 10.27 -10.74 -38.70
N LEU A 42 10.11 -9.43 -38.85
CA LEU A 42 9.42 -8.58 -37.88
C LEU A 42 7.90 -8.82 -37.94
N LEU A 43 7.26 -8.97 -36.78
CA LEU A 43 5.81 -9.08 -36.65
C LEU A 43 5.16 -7.70 -36.50
N ASN A 44 4.57 -7.22 -37.58
CA ASN A 44 3.82 -5.97 -37.65
C ASN A 44 2.32 -6.14 -37.35
N GLU A 45 1.81 -7.37 -37.34
CA GLU A 45 0.43 -7.73 -37.04
C GLU A 45 0.39 -9.03 -36.20
N PRO A 46 -0.67 -9.27 -35.41
CA PRO A 46 -0.77 -10.48 -34.61
C PRO A 46 -0.87 -11.74 -35.49
N GLN A 47 0.15 -12.61 -35.46
CA GLN A 47 0.19 -13.81 -36.30
C GLN A 47 -0.02 -15.08 -35.49
N ARG A 48 -0.78 -16.04 -36.03
CA ARG A 48 -0.89 -17.37 -35.42
C ARG A 48 0.45 -18.09 -35.44
N TRP A 49 0.75 -18.83 -34.37
CA TRP A 49 1.90 -19.72 -34.38
C TRP A 49 1.67 -20.84 -35.40
N PRO A 50 2.69 -21.25 -36.19
CA PRO A 50 2.57 -22.44 -37.02
C PRO A 50 2.28 -23.67 -36.16
N GLU A 51 1.43 -24.57 -36.67
CA GLU A 51 1.25 -25.91 -36.11
C GLU A 51 2.53 -26.71 -36.36
N LEU A 52 3.10 -27.26 -35.29
CA LEU A 52 4.37 -27.98 -35.31
C LEU A 52 4.22 -29.23 -34.44
N ASP A 53 4.85 -30.34 -34.83
CA ASP A 53 4.93 -31.59 -34.03
C ASP A 53 5.90 -31.48 -32.84
N ARG A 54 6.11 -30.26 -32.34
CA ARG A 54 6.98 -29.95 -31.20
C ARG A 54 6.45 -28.72 -30.46
N PRO A 55 6.74 -28.58 -29.15
CA PRO A 55 6.33 -27.41 -28.38
C PRO A 55 6.80 -26.10 -29.02
N ARG A 56 5.96 -25.07 -28.94
CA ARG A 56 6.32 -23.73 -29.41
C ARG A 56 7.50 -23.22 -28.59
N ARG A 57 8.49 -22.63 -29.26
CA ARG A 57 9.70 -22.05 -28.61
C ARG A 57 9.87 -20.59 -28.97
N ALA A 58 10.21 -19.78 -27.99
CA ALA A 58 10.55 -18.38 -28.14
C ALA A 58 11.88 -18.08 -27.45
N GLY A 59 12.70 -17.20 -28.03
CA GLY A 59 13.90 -16.66 -27.39
C GLY A 59 13.65 -15.24 -26.90
N VAL A 60 14.00 -14.93 -25.66
CA VAL A 60 13.96 -13.58 -25.08
C VAL A 60 15.39 -13.13 -24.83
N SER A 61 15.82 -12.06 -25.48
CA SER A 61 17.14 -11.45 -25.30
C SER A 61 17.01 -10.10 -24.59
N SER A 62 17.87 -9.84 -23.61
CA SER A 62 18.01 -8.55 -22.93
C SER A 62 19.48 -8.14 -22.88
N PHE A 63 19.79 -6.93 -23.34
CA PHE A 63 21.15 -6.41 -23.43
C PHE A 63 21.26 -5.13 -22.59
N GLY A 64 22.03 -5.19 -21.50
CA GLY A 64 22.31 -4.05 -20.64
C GLY A 64 23.31 -3.09 -21.27
N ILE A 65 23.19 -1.79 -20.98
CA ILE A 65 24.06 -0.74 -21.54
C ILE A 65 25.56 -0.97 -21.24
N SER A 66 25.88 -1.65 -20.13
CA SER A 66 27.24 -2.02 -19.73
C SER A 66 27.78 -3.29 -20.42
N GLY A 67 27.01 -3.92 -21.32
CA GLY A 67 27.39 -5.15 -22.02
C GLY A 67 26.94 -6.46 -21.33
N THR A 68 26.13 -6.39 -20.28
CA THR A 68 25.54 -7.59 -19.67
C THR A 68 24.41 -8.13 -20.56
N ASN A 69 24.61 -9.33 -21.12
CA ASN A 69 23.67 -9.96 -22.02
C ASN A 69 23.00 -11.17 -21.33
N ALA A 70 21.67 -11.21 -21.33
CA ALA A 70 20.89 -12.36 -20.86
C ALA A 70 20.00 -12.87 -21.99
N HIS A 71 20.01 -14.19 -22.21
CA HIS A 71 19.14 -14.86 -23.18
C HIS A 71 18.42 -16.01 -22.50
N VAL A 72 17.11 -16.10 -22.71
CA VAL A 72 16.25 -17.16 -22.17
C VAL A 72 15.48 -17.80 -23.32
N ILE A 73 15.47 -19.13 -23.37
CA ILE A 73 14.63 -19.91 -24.27
C ILE A 73 13.40 -20.35 -23.47
N LEU A 74 12.22 -19.96 -23.94
CA LEU A 74 10.92 -20.35 -23.40
C LEU A 74 10.32 -21.40 -24.31
N GLU A 75 9.77 -22.45 -23.70
CA GLU A 75 9.07 -23.53 -24.38
C GLU A 75 7.64 -23.61 -23.86
N GLN A 76 6.67 -23.86 -24.74
CA GLN A 76 5.29 -24.13 -24.37
C GLN A 76 5.26 -25.33 -23.41
N ALA A 77 4.55 -25.18 -22.30
CA ALA A 77 4.33 -26.30 -21.38
C ALA A 77 3.66 -27.46 -22.13
N ALA A 78 4.09 -28.69 -21.85
CA ALA A 78 3.39 -29.86 -22.35
C ALA A 78 1.90 -29.74 -22.00
N PRO A 79 0.97 -30.09 -22.91
CA PRO A 79 -0.44 -30.19 -22.56
C PRO A 79 -0.55 -31.02 -21.30
N THR A 80 -1.32 -30.56 -20.32
CA THR A 80 -1.64 -31.40 -19.16
C THR A 80 -2.21 -32.69 -19.70
N ALA A 81 -1.53 -33.82 -19.45
CA ALA A 81 -1.98 -35.11 -19.95
C ALA A 81 -3.44 -35.31 -19.57
N GLU A 82 -4.26 -35.75 -20.52
CA GLU A 82 -5.60 -36.19 -20.17
C GLU A 82 -5.46 -37.26 -19.09
N PRO A 83 -6.25 -37.17 -18.01
CA PRO A 83 -6.22 -38.19 -16.98
C PRO A 83 -6.41 -39.57 -17.64
N PRO A 84 -5.64 -40.60 -17.23
CA PRO A 84 -5.74 -41.92 -17.83
C PRO A 84 -7.20 -42.40 -17.83
N ALA A 85 -7.58 -43.19 -18.84
CA ALA A 85 -8.98 -43.63 -19.01
C ALA A 85 -9.56 -44.39 -17.80
N ASP A 86 -8.70 -44.90 -16.90
CA ASP A 86 -9.07 -45.56 -15.64
C ASP A 86 -9.21 -44.60 -14.44
N THR A 87 -9.19 -43.29 -14.65
CA THR A 87 -9.42 -42.32 -13.55
C THR A 87 -10.90 -42.31 -13.19
N PRO A 88 -11.27 -42.40 -11.89
CA PRO A 88 -12.67 -42.35 -11.46
C PRO A 88 -13.39 -41.13 -12.02
N GLU A 89 -14.70 -41.26 -12.32
CA GLU A 89 -15.50 -40.12 -12.75
C GLU A 89 -15.47 -38.98 -11.71
N PRO A 90 -15.39 -37.71 -12.15
CA PRO A 90 -15.37 -36.58 -11.22
C PRO A 90 -16.62 -36.54 -10.35
N VAL A 91 -16.42 -36.46 -9.04
CA VAL A 91 -17.50 -36.28 -8.06
C VAL A 91 -17.48 -34.82 -7.62
N VAL A 92 -18.46 -34.05 -8.06
CA VAL A 92 -18.63 -32.65 -7.65
C VAL A 92 -19.60 -32.61 -6.47
N PRO A 93 -19.17 -32.14 -5.28
CA PRO A 93 -20.06 -31.94 -4.14
C PRO A 93 -21.19 -30.97 -4.50
N ALA A 94 -22.38 -31.21 -3.94
CA ALA A 94 -23.55 -30.38 -4.19
C ALA A 94 -23.41 -28.93 -3.66
N VAL A 95 -22.44 -28.66 -2.79
CA VAL A 95 -22.18 -27.36 -2.18
C VAL A 95 -20.69 -27.04 -2.32
N LEU A 96 -20.38 -25.83 -2.82
CA LEU A 96 -19.03 -25.38 -3.11
C LEU A 96 -18.59 -24.24 -2.19
N PRO A 97 -17.32 -24.21 -1.75
CA PRO A 97 -16.77 -23.11 -0.98
C PRO A 97 -16.14 -22.04 -1.88
N TRP A 98 -16.52 -20.78 -1.69
CA TRP A 98 -15.91 -19.65 -2.37
C TRP A 98 -15.10 -18.82 -1.40
N LEU A 99 -13.77 -19.01 -1.45
CA LEU A 99 -12.85 -18.42 -0.49
C LEU A 99 -12.42 -17.02 -0.93
N LEU A 100 -12.64 -16.04 -0.07
CA LEU A 100 -12.16 -14.68 -0.23
C LEU A 100 -11.25 -14.32 0.94
N SER A 101 -10.19 -13.58 0.64
CA SER A 101 -9.38 -12.99 1.70
C SER A 101 -8.68 -11.71 1.28
N ALA A 102 -8.60 -10.76 2.20
CA ALA A 102 -7.97 -9.47 1.98
C ALA A 102 -7.29 -8.91 3.24
N ARG A 103 -6.45 -7.89 3.06
CA ARG A 103 -5.79 -7.18 4.17
C ARG A 103 -6.74 -6.30 4.98
N SER A 104 -7.88 -5.89 4.40
CA SER A 104 -8.87 -5.03 5.04
C SER A 104 -10.29 -5.43 4.65
N VAL A 105 -11.28 -5.02 5.45
CA VAL A 105 -12.70 -5.26 5.15
C VAL A 105 -13.08 -4.60 3.81
N GLU A 106 -12.63 -3.37 3.56
CA GLU A 106 -12.84 -2.67 2.29
C GLU A 106 -12.27 -3.45 1.09
N ALA A 107 -11.06 -4.01 1.23
CA ALA A 107 -10.47 -4.82 0.16
C ALA A 107 -11.20 -6.16 -0.02
N LEU A 108 -11.76 -6.74 1.05
CA LEU A 108 -12.58 -7.95 0.97
C LEU A 108 -13.88 -7.71 0.21
N ARG A 109 -14.55 -6.59 0.50
CA ARG A 109 -15.76 -6.15 -0.23
C ARG A 109 -15.48 -5.91 -1.71
N ALA A 110 -14.42 -5.15 -2.01
CA ALA A 110 -14.00 -4.91 -3.39
C ALA A 110 -13.54 -6.19 -4.12
N GLN A 111 -13.06 -7.20 -3.39
CA GLN A 111 -12.74 -8.49 -3.97
C GLN A 111 -14.00 -9.25 -4.33
N ALA A 112 -14.97 -9.31 -3.41
CA ALA A 112 -16.25 -9.97 -3.64
C ALA A 112 -16.99 -9.39 -4.85
N ASP A 113 -17.01 -8.06 -4.99
CA ASP A 113 -17.60 -7.37 -6.16
C ASP A 113 -16.95 -7.79 -7.49
N ARG A 114 -15.61 -7.86 -7.53
CA ARG A 114 -14.88 -8.30 -8.74
C ARG A 114 -15.15 -9.76 -9.09
N ILE A 115 -15.27 -10.62 -8.09
CA ILE A 115 -15.58 -12.04 -8.30
C ILE A 115 -17.06 -12.23 -8.69
N ALA A 116 -17.98 -11.41 -8.16
CA ALA A 116 -19.37 -11.40 -8.60
C ALA A 116 -19.54 -11.01 -10.08
N GLY A 117 -18.52 -10.40 -10.70
CA GLY A 117 -18.46 -10.11 -12.13
C GLY A 117 -17.93 -11.25 -13.02
N THR A 118 -17.54 -12.40 -12.45
CA THR A 118 -17.11 -13.59 -13.20
C THR A 118 -18.22 -14.64 -13.28
N ASP A 119 -18.07 -15.62 -14.18
CA ASP A 119 -18.97 -16.78 -14.19
C ASP A 119 -18.80 -17.59 -12.90
N ALA A 120 -19.87 -17.75 -12.13
CA ALA A 120 -19.83 -18.42 -10.84
C ALA A 120 -19.85 -19.96 -10.99
N ASP A 121 -18.74 -20.52 -11.49
CA ASP A 121 -18.55 -21.96 -11.73
C ASP A 121 -17.55 -22.64 -10.77
N LEU A 122 -17.37 -23.95 -10.98
CA LEU A 122 -16.48 -24.81 -10.20
C LEU A 122 -15.00 -24.39 -10.31
N ASP A 123 -14.54 -23.97 -11.49
CA ASP A 123 -13.15 -23.62 -11.74
C ASP A 123 -12.77 -22.31 -11.04
N VAL A 124 -13.72 -21.36 -10.93
CA VAL A 124 -13.54 -20.15 -10.14
C VAL A 124 -13.46 -20.47 -8.64
N ALA A 125 -14.38 -21.30 -8.11
CA ALA A 125 -14.34 -21.72 -6.70
C ALA A 125 -13.00 -22.41 -6.35
N TYR A 126 -12.56 -23.34 -7.20
CA TYR A 126 -11.25 -23.99 -7.10
C TYR A 126 -10.11 -22.97 -7.11
N SER A 127 -10.10 -22.08 -8.10
CA SER A 127 -9.02 -21.11 -8.29
C SER A 127 -8.93 -20.15 -7.11
N LEU A 128 -10.06 -19.73 -6.54
CA LEU A 128 -10.11 -18.93 -5.32
C LEU A 128 -9.44 -19.65 -4.16
N ALA A 129 -9.72 -20.94 -4.00
CA ALA A 129 -9.22 -21.75 -2.89
C ALA A 129 -7.71 -22.07 -3.00
N VAL A 130 -7.19 -22.32 -4.21
CA VAL A 130 -5.82 -22.88 -4.37
C VAL A 130 -4.78 -21.94 -4.96
N THR A 131 -5.19 -20.83 -5.59
CA THR A 131 -4.26 -19.87 -6.23
C THR A 131 -4.07 -18.58 -5.44
N ARG A 132 -4.90 -18.36 -4.41
CA ARG A 132 -4.87 -17.13 -3.60
C ARG A 132 -4.15 -17.36 -2.27
N ALA A 133 -3.45 -16.31 -1.83
CA ALA A 133 -2.95 -16.26 -0.47
C ALA A 133 -4.14 -16.08 0.50
N ALA A 134 -4.09 -16.72 1.67
CA ALA A 134 -5.10 -16.60 2.72
C ALA A 134 -4.73 -15.45 3.69
N LEU A 135 -5.24 -14.25 3.43
CA LEU A 135 -4.99 -13.02 4.20
C LEU A 135 -5.87 -12.93 5.46
N GLU A 136 -5.75 -11.84 6.21
CA GLU A 136 -6.32 -11.68 7.56
C GLU A 136 -7.84 -11.56 7.58
N ARG A 137 -8.45 -10.82 6.66
CA ARG A 137 -9.91 -10.70 6.59
C ARG A 137 -10.42 -11.77 5.64
N ARG A 138 -11.14 -12.75 6.17
CA ARG A 138 -11.60 -13.92 5.40
C ARG A 138 -13.13 -13.93 5.33
N ALA A 139 -13.64 -14.32 4.18
CA ALA A 139 -15.03 -14.69 3.99
C ALA A 139 -15.07 -15.98 3.17
N VAL A 140 -15.93 -16.92 3.55
CA VAL A 140 -16.21 -18.12 2.76
C VAL A 140 -17.69 -18.15 2.47
N VAL A 141 -18.04 -18.11 1.19
CA VAL A 141 -19.41 -18.35 0.74
C VAL A 141 -19.62 -19.85 0.62
N VAL A 142 -20.70 -20.35 1.21
CA VAL A 142 -21.15 -21.74 1.14
C VAL A 142 -22.38 -21.75 0.24
N ALA A 143 -22.25 -22.26 -0.98
CA ALA A 143 -23.31 -22.15 -1.99
C ALA A 143 -23.53 -23.45 -2.76
N ALA A 144 -24.80 -23.83 -2.93
CA ALA A 144 -25.20 -25.01 -3.71
C ALA A 144 -25.23 -24.75 -5.22
N THR A 145 -25.48 -23.50 -5.63
CA THR A 145 -25.56 -23.10 -7.03
C THR A 145 -24.72 -21.85 -7.30
N GLY A 146 -24.33 -21.64 -8.56
CA GLY A 146 -23.66 -20.40 -8.97
C GLY A 146 -24.52 -19.15 -8.71
N ALA A 147 -25.85 -19.28 -8.78
CA ALA A 147 -26.77 -18.18 -8.45
C ALA A 147 -26.76 -17.83 -6.95
N ASP A 148 -26.71 -18.85 -6.07
CA ASP A 148 -26.57 -18.65 -4.63
C ASP A 148 -25.21 -18.03 -4.29
N ALA A 149 -24.14 -18.50 -4.94
CA ALA A 149 -22.81 -17.94 -4.79
C ALA A 149 -22.79 -16.46 -5.17
N LEU A 150 -23.35 -16.11 -6.33
CA LEU A 150 -23.43 -14.73 -6.80
C LEU A 150 -24.21 -13.82 -5.83
N ARG A 151 -25.35 -14.29 -5.32
CA ARG A 151 -26.16 -13.55 -4.34
C ARG A 151 -25.36 -13.28 -3.07
N ALA A 152 -24.72 -14.31 -2.52
CA ALA A 152 -23.94 -14.18 -1.29
C ALA A 152 -22.65 -13.36 -1.47
N LEU A 153 -21.98 -13.45 -2.63
CA LEU A 153 -20.85 -12.58 -2.99
C LEU A 153 -21.27 -11.10 -3.04
N ARG A 154 -22.46 -10.79 -3.56
CA ARG A 154 -23.01 -9.43 -3.52
C ARG A 154 -23.30 -8.98 -2.09
N CYS A 155 -23.82 -9.86 -1.23
CA CYS A 155 -23.97 -9.54 0.19
C CYS A 155 -22.62 -9.17 0.83
N VAL A 156 -21.55 -9.90 0.52
CA VAL A 156 -20.18 -9.56 0.97
C VAL A 156 -19.76 -8.19 0.43
N ALA A 157 -19.95 -7.93 -0.86
CA ALA A 157 -19.59 -6.65 -1.49
C ALA A 157 -20.30 -5.46 -0.83
N ASP A 158 -21.60 -5.60 -0.56
CA ASP A 158 -22.44 -4.58 0.07
C ASP A 158 -22.19 -4.46 1.58
N GLY A 159 -21.55 -5.46 2.19
CA GLY A 159 -21.34 -5.53 3.63
C GLY A 159 -22.61 -5.87 4.41
N THR A 160 -23.48 -6.69 3.82
CA THR A 160 -24.70 -7.21 4.45
C THR A 160 -24.50 -8.66 4.91
N ASP A 161 -25.08 -8.99 6.06
CA ASP A 161 -24.98 -10.33 6.63
C ASP A 161 -25.95 -11.29 5.94
N THR A 162 -25.49 -12.53 5.73
CA THR A 162 -26.30 -13.64 5.22
C THR A 162 -25.83 -14.94 5.86
N ALA A 163 -26.73 -15.91 6.03
CA ALA A 163 -26.39 -17.22 6.59
C ALA A 163 -25.46 -18.05 5.68
N ASP A 164 -25.37 -17.70 4.40
CA ASP A 164 -24.56 -18.40 3.40
C ASP A 164 -23.07 -17.99 3.44
N VAL A 165 -22.69 -17.07 4.33
CA VAL A 165 -21.32 -16.54 4.40
C VAL A 165 -20.78 -16.66 5.81
N VAL A 166 -19.60 -17.26 5.92
CA VAL A 166 -18.81 -17.29 7.16
C VAL A 166 -17.72 -16.24 7.07
N TYR A 167 -17.79 -15.23 7.93
CA TYR A 167 -16.76 -14.22 8.09
C TYR A 167 -15.83 -14.57 9.26
N GLY A 168 -14.57 -14.17 9.16
CA GLY A 168 -13.68 -14.24 10.30
C GLY A 168 -12.32 -13.65 10.04
N SER A 169 -11.46 -13.78 11.04
CA SER A 169 -10.05 -13.42 10.95
C SER A 169 -9.23 -14.44 11.75
N PRO A 170 -8.01 -14.78 11.29
CA PRO A 170 -7.17 -15.72 11.99
C PRO A 170 -6.98 -15.32 13.46
N SER A 171 -7.25 -16.26 14.36
CA SER A 171 -7.01 -16.13 15.79
C SER A 171 -5.90 -17.08 16.21
N ALA A 172 -5.03 -16.65 17.12
CA ALA A 172 -4.08 -17.57 17.74
C ALA A 172 -4.81 -18.54 18.68
N GLY A 173 -4.28 -19.76 18.82
CA GLY A 173 -4.78 -20.76 19.75
C GLY A 173 -4.81 -22.15 19.15
N LYS A 174 -5.12 -23.14 20.00
CA LYS A 174 -5.15 -24.56 19.62
C LYS A 174 -6.55 -25.01 19.20
N LEU A 175 -6.60 -26.09 18.44
CA LEU A 175 -7.80 -26.81 18.02
C LEU A 175 -8.01 -28.06 18.89
N ALA A 176 -9.14 -28.15 19.57
CA ALA A 176 -9.60 -29.40 20.18
C ALA A 176 -10.72 -30.04 19.35
N VAL A 177 -10.67 -31.36 19.17
CA VAL A 177 -11.78 -32.13 18.59
C VAL A 177 -12.53 -32.87 19.70
N LEU A 178 -13.83 -32.66 19.75
CA LEU A 178 -14.74 -33.21 20.75
C LEU A 178 -15.63 -34.29 20.12
N PHE A 179 -15.70 -35.48 20.72
CA PHE A 179 -16.50 -36.60 20.23
C PHE A 179 -17.79 -36.78 21.03
N THR A 180 -18.93 -36.78 20.34
CA THR A 180 -20.26 -36.71 20.96
C THR A 180 -20.61 -37.98 21.75
N GLY A 181 -21.41 -37.81 22.80
CA GLY A 181 -21.90 -38.91 23.63
C GLY A 181 -23.22 -39.51 23.15
N GLN A 182 -23.68 -40.53 23.86
CA GLN A 182 -24.99 -41.14 23.63
C GLN A 182 -26.13 -40.13 23.85
N GLY A 183 -27.14 -40.16 22.98
CA GLY A 183 -28.30 -39.27 22.96
C GLY A 183 -28.40 -38.43 21.69
N ALA A 184 -27.33 -38.32 20.90
CA ALA A 184 -27.31 -37.61 19.62
C ALA A 184 -27.61 -38.50 18.40
N GLN A 185 -27.60 -39.83 18.58
CA GLN A 185 -27.84 -40.77 17.49
C GLN A 185 -29.22 -40.53 16.85
N ARG A 186 -29.27 -40.64 15.53
CA ARG A 186 -30.51 -40.51 14.75
C ARG A 186 -30.43 -41.39 13.52
N ARG A 187 -31.60 -41.80 13.02
CA ARG A 187 -31.67 -42.52 11.75
C ARG A 187 -31.15 -41.64 10.61
N GLY A 188 -30.47 -42.25 9.65
CA GLY A 188 -29.92 -41.56 8.48
C GLY A 188 -28.72 -40.66 8.74
N MET A 189 -28.16 -40.59 9.97
CA MET A 189 -26.94 -39.81 10.21
C MET A 189 -25.77 -40.31 9.35
N GLY A 190 -25.06 -39.38 8.71
CA GLY A 190 -23.92 -39.68 7.84
C GLY A 190 -24.30 -40.25 6.46
N ARG A 191 -25.60 -40.42 6.16
CA ARG A 191 -26.04 -41.00 4.88
C ARG A 191 -25.75 -40.08 3.71
N GLU A 192 -25.97 -38.78 3.88
CA GLU A 192 -25.73 -37.79 2.82
C GLU A 192 -24.22 -37.63 2.60
N LEU A 193 -23.42 -37.69 3.67
CA LEU A 193 -21.97 -37.67 3.57
C LEU A 193 -21.41 -38.92 2.89
N ALA A 194 -21.93 -40.12 3.19
CA ALA A 194 -21.52 -41.35 2.51
C ALA A 194 -21.83 -41.33 1.00
N ALA A 195 -22.90 -40.63 0.59
CA ALA A 195 -23.21 -40.44 -0.82
C ALA A 195 -22.30 -39.39 -1.49
N ALA A 196 -21.95 -38.33 -0.78
CA ALA A 196 -21.20 -37.20 -1.33
C ALA A 196 -19.67 -37.35 -1.28
N TYR A 197 -19.13 -38.08 -0.29
CA TYR A 197 -17.69 -38.09 0.00
C TYR A 197 -17.14 -39.52 0.11
N PRO A 198 -16.36 -39.99 -0.88
CA PRO A 198 -15.78 -41.34 -0.89
C PRO A 198 -14.95 -41.67 0.35
N ALA A 199 -14.14 -40.73 0.86
CA ALA A 199 -13.32 -40.93 2.06
C ALA A 199 -14.16 -41.22 3.32
N PHE A 200 -15.34 -40.60 3.43
CA PHE A 200 -16.28 -40.92 4.50
C PHE A 200 -16.88 -42.30 4.32
N ALA A 201 -17.34 -42.62 3.10
CA ALA A 201 -17.96 -43.90 2.79
C ALA A 201 -17.00 -45.08 3.05
N GLU A 202 -15.73 -44.94 2.66
CA GLU A 202 -14.69 -45.94 2.90
C GLU A 202 -14.41 -46.11 4.39
N ALA A 203 -14.18 -45.01 5.12
CA ALA A 203 -13.93 -45.07 6.56
C ALA A 203 -15.12 -45.68 7.32
N PHE A 204 -16.35 -45.29 6.97
CA PHE A 204 -17.56 -45.85 7.57
C PHE A 204 -17.70 -47.35 7.29
N ALA A 205 -17.41 -47.79 6.06
CA ALA A 205 -17.43 -49.21 5.70
C ALA A 205 -16.38 -50.03 6.48
N GLN A 206 -15.18 -49.48 6.68
CA GLN A 206 -14.13 -50.12 7.48
C GLN A 206 -14.55 -50.31 8.94
N VAL A 207 -15.19 -49.29 9.55
CA VAL A 207 -15.67 -49.40 10.93
C VAL A 207 -16.83 -50.39 11.03
N CYS A 208 -17.77 -50.39 10.08
CA CYS A 208 -18.84 -51.38 10.02
C CYS A 208 -18.30 -52.81 9.88
N ALA A 209 -17.26 -53.03 9.07
CA ALA A 209 -16.64 -54.36 8.92
C ALA A 209 -16.11 -54.92 10.25
N GLU A 210 -15.65 -54.06 11.16
CA GLU A 210 -15.20 -54.45 12.49
C GLU A 210 -16.35 -54.62 13.50
N LEU A 211 -17.43 -53.84 13.38
CA LEU A 211 -18.57 -53.86 14.30
C LEU A 211 -19.61 -54.93 13.95
N ASP A 212 -19.96 -55.10 12.68
CA ASP A 212 -21.06 -55.95 12.23
C ASP A 212 -20.93 -57.41 12.71
N PRO A 213 -19.73 -58.05 12.75
CA PRO A 213 -19.59 -59.39 13.32
C PRO A 213 -19.91 -59.50 14.83
N LYS A 214 -20.01 -58.36 15.53
CA LYS A 214 -20.23 -58.25 16.97
C LYS A 214 -21.65 -57.74 17.31
N LEU A 215 -22.49 -57.52 16.30
CA LEU A 215 -23.86 -57.02 16.42
C LEU A 215 -24.85 -58.05 15.86
N ASP A 216 -26.09 -58.04 16.35
CA ASP A 216 -27.13 -58.97 15.86
C ASP A 216 -27.62 -58.60 14.44
N ARG A 217 -27.47 -57.32 14.06
CA ARG A 217 -27.82 -56.80 12.74
C ARG A 217 -26.70 -55.90 12.22
N PRO A 218 -26.45 -55.87 10.89
CA PRO A 218 -25.52 -54.93 10.30
C PRO A 218 -25.89 -53.48 10.62
N LEU A 219 -24.90 -52.70 11.03
CA LEU A 219 -25.08 -51.33 11.51
C LEU A 219 -25.69 -50.42 10.44
N ARG A 220 -25.31 -50.64 9.18
CA ARG A 220 -25.83 -49.87 8.04
C ARG A 220 -27.33 -50.06 7.85
N GLU A 221 -27.84 -51.27 8.04
CA GLU A 221 -29.27 -51.57 7.93
C GLU A 221 -30.06 -50.84 9.03
N VAL A 222 -29.54 -50.90 10.26
CA VAL A 222 -30.12 -50.21 11.43
C VAL A 222 -30.22 -48.70 11.21
N LEU A 223 -29.21 -48.10 10.57
CA LEU A 223 -29.16 -46.66 10.33
C LEU A 223 -30.01 -46.19 9.14
N TYR A 224 -30.09 -46.97 8.06
CA TYR A 224 -30.59 -46.46 6.78
C TYR A 224 -31.91 -47.09 6.30
N GLU A 225 -32.26 -48.30 6.73
CA GLU A 225 -33.50 -48.95 6.27
C GLU A 225 -34.75 -48.37 6.93
N GLN A 226 -35.95 -48.57 6.37
CA GLN A 226 -37.20 -48.14 7.02
C GLN A 226 -37.61 -49.15 8.09
N PRO A 227 -38.08 -48.73 9.28
CA PRO A 227 -38.60 -49.67 10.26
C PRO A 227 -39.96 -50.18 9.79
N GLU A 228 -40.32 -51.40 10.17
CA GLU A 228 -41.70 -51.83 10.06
C GLU A 228 -42.60 -50.97 10.97
N ALA A 229 -43.84 -50.72 10.56
CA ALA A 229 -44.73 -49.83 11.28
C ALA A 229 -44.96 -50.31 12.73
N GLY A 230 -44.48 -49.54 13.71
CA GLY A 230 -44.65 -49.83 15.14
C GLY A 230 -43.38 -50.24 15.90
N ASP A 231 -42.23 -50.40 15.22
CA ASP A 231 -40.98 -50.75 15.89
C ASP A 231 -40.32 -49.54 16.57
N THR A 232 -39.82 -49.72 17.79
CA THR A 232 -38.89 -48.76 18.41
C THR A 232 -37.66 -48.67 17.51
N ALA A 233 -37.18 -47.46 17.18
CA ALA A 233 -36.05 -47.33 16.29
C ALA A 233 -34.84 -48.07 16.89
N LEU A 234 -34.40 -49.18 16.25
CA LEU A 234 -33.29 -50.02 16.73
C LEU A 234 -32.04 -49.20 17.10
N VAL A 235 -31.81 -48.08 16.42
CA VAL A 235 -30.72 -47.13 16.69
C VAL A 235 -30.75 -46.55 18.12
N ASP A 236 -31.91 -46.51 18.78
CA ASP A 236 -32.06 -46.03 20.16
C ASP A 236 -31.73 -47.10 21.22
N GLN A 237 -31.56 -48.35 20.81
CA GLN A 237 -31.04 -49.38 21.71
C GLN A 237 -29.54 -49.12 21.97
N THR A 238 -29.12 -49.24 23.22
CA THR A 238 -27.77 -48.87 23.67
C THR A 238 -26.67 -49.50 22.81
N VAL A 239 -26.79 -50.79 22.46
CA VAL A 239 -25.82 -51.51 21.63
C VAL A 239 -25.61 -50.87 20.26
N TYR A 240 -26.71 -50.48 19.59
CA TYR A 240 -26.64 -49.84 18.27
C TYR A 240 -26.32 -48.36 18.36
N SER A 241 -26.81 -47.65 19.38
CA SER A 241 -26.53 -46.22 19.55
C SER A 241 -25.03 -45.95 19.71
N GLN A 242 -24.32 -46.75 20.52
CA GLN A 242 -22.89 -46.60 20.75
C GLN A 242 -22.07 -47.02 19.53
N ALA A 243 -22.43 -48.14 18.90
CA ALA A 243 -21.80 -48.59 17.65
C ALA A 243 -21.95 -47.56 16.54
N ALA A 244 -23.15 -46.97 16.40
CA ALA A 244 -23.45 -46.00 15.37
C ALA A 244 -22.73 -44.67 15.58
N LEU A 245 -22.68 -44.17 16.83
CA LEU A 245 -21.92 -42.96 17.16
C LEU A 245 -20.44 -43.16 16.85
N PHE A 246 -19.83 -44.25 17.34
CA PHE A 246 -18.44 -44.56 17.05
C PHE A 246 -18.17 -44.63 15.54
N ALA A 247 -18.99 -45.35 14.78
CA ALA A 247 -18.81 -45.50 13.33
C ALA A 247 -18.88 -44.16 12.58
N VAL A 248 -19.88 -43.33 12.89
CA VAL A 248 -20.05 -42.03 12.23
C VAL A 248 -18.98 -41.05 12.64
N GLU A 249 -18.62 -41.00 13.92
CA GLU A 249 -17.62 -40.08 14.43
C GLU A 249 -16.21 -40.40 13.91
N VAL A 250 -15.84 -41.69 13.85
CA VAL A 250 -14.58 -42.10 13.21
C VAL A 250 -14.58 -41.74 11.72
N ALA A 251 -15.67 -42.01 10.99
CA ALA A 251 -15.77 -41.67 9.57
C ALA A 251 -15.70 -40.16 9.31
N LEU A 252 -16.36 -39.35 10.16
CA LEU A 252 -16.27 -37.89 10.12
C LEU A 252 -14.84 -37.41 10.38
N PHE A 253 -14.16 -37.97 11.39
CA PHE A 253 -12.79 -37.60 11.70
C PHE A 253 -11.84 -37.94 10.56
N ARG A 254 -11.94 -39.13 9.97
CA ARG A 254 -11.11 -39.53 8.81
C ARG A 254 -11.37 -38.66 7.58
N LEU A 255 -12.62 -38.24 7.35
CA LEU A 255 -12.94 -37.27 6.30
C LEU A 255 -12.23 -35.93 6.55
N LEU A 256 -12.34 -35.37 7.76
CA LEU A 256 -11.66 -34.13 8.14
C LEU A 256 -10.13 -34.26 8.04
N GLU A 257 -9.58 -35.38 8.48
CA GLU A 257 -8.16 -35.70 8.41
C GLU A 257 -7.66 -35.74 6.95
N SER A 258 -8.45 -36.25 6.02
CA SER A 258 -8.14 -36.26 4.58
C SER A 258 -8.00 -34.85 3.98
N TRP A 259 -8.60 -33.85 4.61
CA TRP A 259 -8.49 -32.43 4.25
C TRP A 259 -7.48 -31.67 5.10
N GLY A 260 -6.58 -32.40 5.78
CA GLY A 260 -5.47 -31.80 6.53
C GLY A 260 -5.85 -31.23 7.89
N ILE A 261 -7.07 -31.44 8.39
CA ILE A 261 -7.43 -31.05 9.76
C ILE A 261 -6.63 -31.91 10.74
N ARG A 262 -5.91 -31.25 11.64
CA ARG A 262 -5.08 -31.91 12.67
C ARG A 262 -5.42 -31.27 14.02
N PRO A 263 -6.04 -32.01 14.96
CA PRO A 263 -6.27 -31.50 16.31
C PRO A 263 -4.96 -31.41 17.09
N ASP A 264 -4.89 -30.44 18.00
CA ASP A 264 -3.85 -30.38 19.03
C ASP A 264 -4.21 -31.24 20.24
N LEU A 265 -5.51 -31.35 20.55
CA LEU A 265 -6.06 -32.15 21.65
C LEU A 265 -7.38 -32.81 21.23
N VAL A 266 -7.71 -33.93 21.88
CA VAL A 266 -9.01 -34.59 21.71
C VAL A 266 -9.72 -34.80 23.05
N ALA A 267 -11.04 -34.81 23.03
CA ALA A 267 -11.85 -35.20 24.18
C ALA A 267 -13.15 -35.83 23.67
N GLY A 268 -13.89 -36.51 24.53
CA GLY A 268 -15.20 -37.01 24.15
C GLY A 268 -16.10 -37.19 25.35
N HIS A 269 -17.40 -37.37 25.14
CA HIS A 269 -18.36 -37.52 26.23
C HIS A 269 -18.82 -38.97 26.33
N SER A 270 -18.53 -39.65 27.44
CA SER A 270 -18.90 -41.07 27.62
C SER A 270 -18.36 -41.93 26.46
N ILE A 271 -19.23 -42.50 25.63
CA ILE A 271 -18.83 -43.29 24.45
C ILE A 271 -17.90 -42.51 23.50
N GLY A 272 -18.05 -41.20 23.39
CA GLY A 272 -17.17 -40.36 22.58
C GLY A 272 -15.72 -40.38 23.04
N GLU A 273 -15.43 -40.65 24.33
CA GLU A 273 -14.04 -40.80 24.79
C GLU A 273 -13.39 -42.07 24.24
N VAL A 274 -14.16 -43.13 23.98
CA VAL A 274 -13.64 -44.32 23.29
C VAL A 274 -13.27 -43.96 21.84
N THR A 275 -14.09 -43.15 21.17
CA THR A 275 -13.75 -42.58 19.85
C THR A 275 -12.47 -41.74 19.93
N ALA A 276 -12.36 -40.86 20.93
CA ALA A 276 -11.18 -40.02 21.16
C ALA A 276 -9.92 -40.87 21.40
N ALA A 277 -10.03 -41.97 22.15
CA ALA A 277 -8.94 -42.89 22.40
C ALA A 277 -8.49 -43.65 21.15
N HIS A 278 -9.43 -44.08 20.29
CA HIS A 278 -9.09 -44.63 18.99
C HIS A 278 -8.36 -43.61 18.11
N VAL A 279 -8.87 -42.39 18.03
CA VAL A 279 -8.29 -41.30 17.22
C VAL A 279 -6.91 -40.88 17.74
N ALA A 280 -6.71 -40.86 19.05
CA ALA A 280 -5.41 -40.63 19.67
C ALA A 280 -4.45 -41.82 19.54
N GLY A 281 -4.89 -42.95 18.96
CA GLY A 281 -4.07 -44.13 18.76
C GLY A 281 -3.86 -44.98 20.01
N VAL A 282 -4.67 -44.82 21.06
CA VAL A 282 -4.64 -45.69 22.25
C VAL A 282 -5.22 -47.07 21.93
N LEU A 283 -6.26 -47.12 21.11
CA LEU A 283 -6.91 -48.35 20.67
C LEU A 283 -6.85 -48.48 19.15
N SER A 284 -6.49 -49.67 18.68
CA SER A 284 -6.69 -50.04 17.28
C SER A 284 -8.18 -49.99 16.91
N LEU A 285 -8.51 -49.91 15.62
CA LEU A 285 -9.93 -49.91 15.19
C LEU A 285 -10.65 -51.18 15.66
N ALA A 286 -10.00 -52.34 15.55
CA ALA A 286 -10.56 -53.63 15.96
C ALA A 286 -10.78 -53.72 17.48
N ASP A 287 -9.82 -53.23 18.28
CA ASP A 287 -9.94 -53.22 19.75
C ASP A 287 -11.00 -52.22 20.21
N ALA A 288 -11.04 -51.03 19.61
CA ALA A 288 -12.08 -50.05 19.89
C ALA A 288 -13.47 -50.59 19.52
N ALA A 289 -13.64 -51.23 18.35
CA ALA A 289 -14.89 -51.87 17.97
C ALA A 289 -15.30 -52.99 18.95
N THR A 290 -14.34 -53.77 19.44
CA THR A 290 -14.58 -54.80 20.47
C THR A 290 -15.06 -54.18 21.78
N LEU A 291 -14.40 -53.12 22.24
CA LEU A 291 -14.79 -52.37 23.44
C LEU A 291 -16.20 -51.79 23.28
N VAL A 292 -16.47 -51.09 22.19
CA VAL A 292 -17.78 -50.44 21.92
C VAL A 292 -18.90 -51.47 21.88
N ALA A 293 -18.73 -52.58 21.16
CA ALA A 293 -19.74 -53.62 21.06
C ALA A 293 -20.01 -54.28 22.43
N ALA A 294 -18.95 -54.63 23.17
CA ALA A 294 -19.09 -55.22 24.50
C ALA A 294 -19.75 -54.25 25.49
N ARG A 295 -19.31 -52.99 25.50
CA ARG A 295 -19.87 -51.92 26.34
C ARG A 295 -21.35 -51.73 26.04
N GLY A 296 -21.72 -51.59 24.78
CA GLY A 296 -23.10 -51.41 24.35
C GLY A 296 -24.01 -52.59 24.74
N ARG A 297 -23.58 -53.83 24.47
CA ARG A 297 -24.30 -55.06 24.84
C ARG A 297 -24.50 -55.20 26.35
N LEU A 298 -23.43 -54.99 27.12
CA LEU A 298 -23.46 -55.12 28.57
C LEU A 298 -24.29 -54.03 29.23
N MET A 299 -24.15 -52.78 28.80
CA MET A 299 -24.99 -51.69 29.31
C MET A 299 -26.47 -51.90 28.96
N GLN A 300 -26.78 -52.50 27.81
CA GLN A 300 -28.14 -52.83 27.40
C GLN A 300 -28.78 -53.97 28.21
N SER A 301 -27.98 -54.91 28.74
CA SER A 301 -28.49 -56.04 29.54
C SER A 301 -28.73 -55.66 31.00
N MET A 302 -28.35 -54.44 31.40
CA MET A 302 -28.60 -53.94 32.74
C MET A 302 -30.10 -53.70 32.98
N ARG A 303 -30.46 -53.55 34.25
CA ARG A 303 -31.84 -53.32 34.67
C ARG A 303 -32.43 -52.04 34.04
N GLN A 304 -33.71 -52.11 33.68
CA GLN A 304 -34.45 -51.07 32.94
C GLN A 304 -35.38 -50.21 33.83
N ASP A 305 -35.29 -50.37 35.14
CA ASP A 305 -36.06 -49.62 36.15
C ASP A 305 -35.26 -48.44 36.74
N GLY A 306 -34.22 -48.00 36.04
CA GLY A 306 -33.45 -46.82 36.37
C GLY A 306 -34.04 -45.53 35.79
N ALA A 307 -33.55 -44.39 36.27
CA ALA A 307 -33.84 -43.09 35.68
C ALA A 307 -32.57 -42.25 35.57
N MET A 308 -32.59 -41.30 34.62
CA MET A 308 -31.61 -40.23 34.54
C MET A 308 -32.32 -38.88 34.42
N VAL A 309 -31.92 -37.90 35.22
CA VAL A 309 -32.52 -36.55 35.23
C VAL A 309 -31.41 -35.51 35.15
N ALA A 310 -31.48 -34.66 34.12
CA ALA A 310 -30.67 -33.44 34.05
C ALA A 310 -31.25 -32.38 34.98
N VAL A 311 -30.41 -31.75 35.79
CA VAL A 311 -30.78 -30.74 36.78
C VAL A 311 -29.94 -29.48 36.58
N GLU A 312 -30.59 -28.32 36.65
CA GLU A 312 -29.94 -27.01 36.52
C GLU A 312 -29.37 -26.53 37.86
N ALA A 313 -28.46 -27.32 38.43
CA ALA A 313 -27.86 -27.14 39.74
C ALA A 313 -26.35 -27.39 39.69
N SER A 314 -25.62 -26.87 40.67
CA SER A 314 -24.19 -27.15 40.83
C SER A 314 -23.96 -28.56 41.37
N GLU A 315 -22.77 -29.11 41.14
CA GLU A 315 -22.39 -30.42 41.66
C GLU A 315 -22.53 -30.49 43.20
N ALA A 316 -22.15 -29.43 43.91
CA ALA A 316 -22.25 -29.38 45.36
C ALA A 316 -23.70 -29.49 45.87
N GLU A 317 -24.64 -28.81 45.21
CA GLU A 317 -26.06 -28.91 45.54
C GLU A 317 -26.62 -30.31 45.31
N VAL A 318 -26.20 -30.95 44.22
CA VAL A 318 -26.65 -32.31 43.88
C VAL A 318 -26.04 -33.35 44.81
N ARG A 319 -24.76 -33.22 45.16
CA ARG A 319 -24.12 -34.07 46.18
C ARG A 319 -24.82 -33.96 47.53
N ALA A 320 -25.18 -32.74 47.95
CA ALA A 320 -25.93 -32.54 49.19
C ALA A 320 -27.32 -33.19 49.17
N ALA A 321 -28.00 -33.24 48.01
CA ALA A 321 -29.29 -33.93 47.86
C ALA A 321 -29.16 -35.46 47.75
N LEU A 322 -27.96 -35.97 47.43
CA LEU A 322 -27.65 -37.40 47.33
C LEU A 322 -27.05 -37.99 48.62
N ASP A 323 -26.80 -37.17 49.64
CA ASP A 323 -26.14 -37.59 50.89
C ASP A 323 -26.89 -38.77 51.54
N GLY A 324 -26.21 -39.90 51.69
CA GLY A 324 -26.77 -41.14 52.23
C GLY A 324 -27.56 -42.00 51.23
N LEU A 325 -27.61 -41.62 49.95
CA LEU A 325 -28.33 -42.32 48.87
C LEU A 325 -27.39 -42.89 47.79
N GLU A 326 -26.08 -42.80 47.99
CA GLU A 326 -25.03 -43.06 46.97
C GLU A 326 -25.00 -44.51 46.49
N ALA A 327 -25.49 -45.44 47.30
CA ALA A 327 -25.61 -46.85 46.91
C ALA A 327 -26.69 -47.09 45.84
N ARG A 328 -27.66 -46.18 45.73
CA ARG A 328 -28.85 -46.32 44.87
C ARG A 328 -28.85 -45.33 43.70
N ALA A 329 -28.23 -44.17 43.87
CA ALA A 329 -28.09 -43.15 42.82
C ALA A 329 -26.78 -42.39 42.95
N GLY A 330 -26.33 -41.80 41.85
CA GLY A 330 -25.12 -40.98 41.80
C GLY A 330 -25.22 -39.88 40.74
N ILE A 331 -24.13 -39.14 40.60
CA ILE A 331 -23.97 -38.18 39.51
C ILE A 331 -23.43 -38.93 38.29
N ALA A 332 -24.17 -38.86 37.19
CA ALA A 332 -23.81 -39.48 35.92
C ALA A 332 -22.85 -38.60 35.10
N ALA A 333 -23.04 -37.29 35.18
CA ALA A 333 -22.27 -36.32 34.43
C ALA A 333 -22.34 -34.94 35.08
N VAL A 334 -21.22 -34.22 35.03
CA VAL A 334 -21.12 -32.78 35.31
C VAL A 334 -20.77 -32.11 33.99
N ASN A 335 -21.80 -31.68 33.26
CA ASN A 335 -21.71 -31.13 31.92
C ASN A 335 -21.42 -29.62 31.91
N GLY A 336 -21.38 -28.98 33.08
CA GLY A 336 -21.07 -27.56 33.24
C GLY A 336 -21.35 -27.10 34.67
N PRO A 337 -21.03 -25.82 35.00
CA PRO A 337 -21.10 -25.31 36.37
C PRO A 337 -22.49 -25.44 37.04
N ARG A 338 -23.55 -25.45 36.21
CA ARG A 338 -24.94 -25.62 36.64
C ARG A 338 -25.70 -26.67 35.82
N ALA A 339 -24.99 -27.61 35.20
CA ALA A 339 -25.59 -28.63 34.33
C ALA A 339 -25.14 -30.03 34.79
N VAL A 340 -25.89 -30.63 35.70
CA VAL A 340 -25.56 -31.94 36.30
C VAL A 340 -26.61 -32.96 35.91
N VAL A 341 -26.22 -34.23 35.76
CA VAL A 341 -27.14 -35.34 35.50
C VAL A 341 -27.05 -36.32 36.66
N VAL A 342 -28.20 -36.65 37.24
CA VAL A 342 -28.33 -37.67 38.30
C VAL A 342 -28.86 -38.95 37.69
N SER A 343 -28.32 -40.11 38.07
CA SER A 343 -28.75 -41.42 37.60
C SER A 343 -28.77 -42.47 38.72
N GLY A 344 -29.72 -43.39 38.65
CA GLY A 344 -29.87 -44.48 39.63
C GLY A 344 -31.28 -45.06 39.65
N ASP A 345 -31.67 -45.58 40.82
CA ASP A 345 -33.04 -46.02 41.09
C ASP A 345 -34.06 -44.90 40.79
N ALA A 346 -35.13 -45.23 40.05
CA ALA A 346 -36.07 -44.23 39.56
C ALA A 346 -36.73 -43.39 40.69
N ASP A 347 -37.12 -44.03 41.79
CA ASP A 347 -37.72 -43.35 42.95
C ASP A 347 -36.75 -42.37 43.63
N VAL A 348 -35.48 -42.77 43.76
CA VAL A 348 -34.43 -41.92 44.37
C VAL A 348 -34.13 -40.72 43.48
N VAL A 349 -33.91 -40.94 42.19
CA VAL A 349 -33.60 -39.87 41.23
C VAL A 349 -34.77 -38.89 41.13
N GLU A 350 -36.02 -39.38 41.12
CA GLU A 350 -37.21 -38.54 41.10
C GLU A 350 -37.38 -37.72 42.38
N SER A 351 -37.07 -38.29 43.55
CA SER A 351 -37.05 -37.60 44.84
C SER A 351 -36.03 -36.47 44.86
N VAL A 352 -34.78 -36.75 44.47
CA VAL A 352 -33.70 -35.73 44.38
C VAL A 352 -34.10 -34.62 43.41
N ALA A 353 -34.67 -34.98 42.25
CA ALA A 353 -35.14 -34.00 41.28
C ALA A 353 -36.32 -33.17 41.81
N ALA A 354 -37.23 -33.77 42.59
CA ALA A 354 -38.35 -33.05 43.22
C ALA A 354 -37.84 -32.05 44.28
N GLU A 355 -36.92 -32.47 45.14
CA GLU A 355 -36.30 -31.61 46.14
C GLU A 355 -35.60 -30.41 45.49
N LEU A 356 -34.85 -30.64 44.40
CA LEU A 356 -34.20 -29.55 43.67
C LEU A 356 -35.22 -28.62 42.98
N ARG A 357 -36.35 -29.14 42.48
CA ARG A 357 -37.45 -28.30 41.96
C ARG A 357 -38.08 -27.43 43.04
N GLU A 358 -38.28 -27.97 44.25
CA GLU A 358 -38.80 -27.20 45.39
C GLU A 358 -37.84 -26.07 45.78
N ARG A 359 -36.54 -26.28 45.59
CA ARG A 359 -35.49 -25.24 45.71
C ARG A 359 -35.38 -24.32 44.48
N GLY A 360 -36.32 -24.40 43.54
CA GLY A 360 -36.42 -23.53 42.36
C GLY A 360 -35.54 -23.93 41.17
N ARG A 361 -34.98 -25.15 41.14
CA ARG A 361 -34.13 -25.62 40.02
C ARG A 361 -34.98 -26.25 38.91
N ARG A 362 -34.61 -26.00 37.65
CA ARG A 362 -35.22 -26.73 36.51
C ARG A 362 -34.65 -28.15 36.45
N THR A 363 -35.50 -29.12 36.11
CA THR A 363 -35.08 -30.51 35.90
C THR A 363 -35.75 -31.08 34.66
N LYS A 364 -35.07 -31.98 33.95
CA LYS A 364 -35.61 -32.67 32.77
C LYS A 364 -35.24 -34.16 32.83
N ARG A 365 -36.26 -35.03 32.84
CA ARG A 365 -36.03 -36.48 32.71
C ARG A 365 -35.49 -36.79 31.32
N LEU A 366 -34.41 -37.57 31.26
CA LEU A 366 -33.84 -38.04 30.01
C LEU A 366 -34.62 -39.25 29.51
N ARG A 367 -34.74 -39.40 28.19
CA ARG A 367 -35.49 -40.50 27.55
C ARG A 367 -34.62 -41.76 27.49
N VAL A 368 -34.30 -42.31 28.65
CA VAL A 368 -33.54 -43.55 28.82
C VAL A 368 -34.19 -44.41 29.90
N SER A 369 -34.19 -45.72 29.72
CA SER A 369 -34.68 -46.70 30.70
C SER A 369 -33.59 -47.21 31.65
N HIS A 370 -32.32 -46.96 31.33
CA HIS A 370 -31.18 -47.42 32.12
C HIS A 370 -30.52 -46.22 32.84
N ALA A 371 -29.98 -46.47 34.04
CA ALA A 371 -29.21 -45.49 34.78
C ALA A 371 -27.70 -45.65 34.50
N PHE A 372 -27.22 -45.09 33.40
CA PHE A 372 -25.80 -45.12 33.05
C PHE A 372 -24.96 -44.27 34.02
N HIS A 373 -23.67 -44.60 34.13
CA HIS A 373 -22.73 -43.91 35.02
C HIS A 373 -23.23 -43.86 36.47
N SER A 374 -23.65 -45.02 36.97
CA SER A 374 -24.28 -45.17 38.29
C SER A 374 -23.96 -46.54 38.90
N PRO A 375 -24.35 -46.78 40.18
CA PRO A 375 -24.28 -48.11 40.78
C PRO A 375 -24.97 -49.22 39.97
N HIS A 376 -25.93 -48.89 39.08
CA HIS A 376 -26.58 -49.86 38.20
C HIS A 376 -25.63 -50.52 37.21
N MET A 377 -24.46 -49.93 36.94
CA MET A 377 -23.43 -50.55 36.09
C MET A 377 -22.64 -51.62 36.84
N GLY A 378 -22.75 -51.71 38.17
CA GLY A 378 -22.02 -52.67 39.01
C GLY A 378 -22.04 -54.13 38.50
N PRO A 379 -23.21 -54.70 38.15
CA PRO A 379 -23.30 -56.08 37.68
C PRO A 379 -22.51 -56.39 36.40
N MET A 380 -22.30 -55.42 35.50
CA MET A 380 -21.54 -55.65 34.26
C MET A 380 -20.03 -55.50 34.41
N LEU A 381 -19.52 -54.91 35.50
CA LEU A 381 -18.11 -54.47 35.56
C LEU A 381 -17.11 -55.62 35.46
N THR A 382 -17.42 -56.80 36.01
CA THR A 382 -16.52 -57.97 35.94
C THR A 382 -16.40 -58.49 34.51
N GLU A 383 -17.52 -58.76 33.83
CA GLU A 383 -17.50 -59.23 32.44
C GLU A 383 -16.89 -58.17 31.52
N PHE A 384 -17.15 -56.88 31.77
CA PHE A 384 -16.54 -55.82 31.00
C PHE A 384 -15.03 -55.75 31.20
N HIS A 385 -14.54 -55.92 32.43
CA HIS A 385 -13.10 -55.97 32.72
C HIS A 385 -12.41 -57.14 32.00
N GLU A 386 -13.03 -58.31 31.94
CA GLU A 386 -12.48 -59.46 31.21
C GLU A 386 -12.28 -59.16 29.72
N VAL A 387 -13.24 -58.47 29.09
CA VAL A 387 -13.09 -58.00 27.70
C VAL A 387 -11.95 -56.99 27.58
N LEU A 388 -11.93 -55.97 28.44
CA LEU A 388 -10.93 -54.90 28.42
C LEU A 388 -9.51 -55.43 28.64
N ALA A 389 -9.32 -56.40 29.53
CA ALA A 389 -8.02 -57.02 29.80
C ALA A 389 -7.45 -57.80 28.60
N GLY A 390 -8.31 -58.17 27.63
CA GLY A 390 -7.90 -58.81 26.38
C GLY A 390 -7.48 -57.84 25.27
N LEU A 391 -7.68 -56.52 25.47
CA LEU A 391 -7.36 -55.50 24.46
C LEU A 391 -5.92 -55.02 24.58
N THR A 392 -5.40 -54.46 23.48
CA THR A 392 -4.09 -53.79 23.47
C THR A 392 -4.26 -52.29 23.59
N TYR A 393 -3.50 -51.68 24.51
CA TYR A 393 -3.51 -50.23 24.74
C TYR A 393 -2.15 -49.61 24.45
N ASP A 394 -2.09 -48.86 23.36
CA ASP A 394 -0.92 -48.11 22.94
C ASP A 394 -0.85 -46.75 23.63
N ARG A 395 0.35 -46.14 23.60
CA ARG A 395 0.54 -44.80 24.14
C ARG A 395 -0.16 -43.77 23.24
N PRO A 396 -0.95 -42.84 23.79
CA PRO A 396 -1.61 -41.81 22.98
C PRO A 396 -0.61 -40.96 22.20
N GLN A 397 -0.91 -40.76 20.91
CA GLN A 397 -0.18 -39.88 19.99
C GLN A 397 -0.70 -38.43 20.06
N LEU A 398 -1.93 -38.25 20.56
CA LEU A 398 -2.55 -36.94 20.80
C LEU A 398 -2.91 -36.81 22.29
N PRO A 399 -2.65 -35.66 22.92
CA PRO A 399 -3.15 -35.38 24.27
C PRO A 399 -4.68 -35.49 24.31
N MET A 400 -5.20 -36.15 25.34
CA MET A 400 -6.63 -36.24 25.57
C MET A 400 -7.05 -35.84 26.97
N VAL A 401 -8.31 -35.46 27.11
CA VAL A 401 -8.95 -35.19 28.40
C VAL A 401 -9.70 -36.44 28.87
N SER A 402 -9.48 -36.81 30.13
CA SER A 402 -10.18 -37.91 30.78
C SER A 402 -11.57 -37.50 31.25
N ASN A 403 -12.60 -38.29 30.96
CA ASN A 403 -13.93 -38.04 31.55
C ASN A 403 -14.00 -38.37 33.05
N VAL A 404 -13.11 -39.19 33.58
CA VAL A 404 -13.12 -39.57 34.99
C VAL A 404 -12.53 -38.45 35.85
N THR A 405 -11.40 -37.88 35.41
CA THR A 405 -10.70 -36.85 36.19
C THR A 405 -11.07 -35.42 35.80
N GLY A 406 -11.55 -35.19 34.57
CA GLY A 406 -11.81 -33.85 34.03
C GLY A 406 -10.52 -33.09 33.67
N ALA A 407 -9.37 -33.75 33.66
CA ALA A 407 -8.08 -33.16 33.36
C ALA A 407 -7.43 -33.84 32.14
N LEU A 408 -6.30 -33.29 31.67
CA LEU A 408 -5.46 -33.99 30.69
C LEU A 408 -5.05 -35.34 31.28
N ALA A 409 -5.36 -36.40 30.55
CA ALA A 409 -5.16 -37.77 30.99
C ALA A 409 -3.66 -38.11 31.07
N ASP A 410 -3.29 -38.87 32.10
CA ASP A 410 -1.98 -39.53 32.13
C ASP A 410 -1.97 -40.64 31.05
N PRO A 411 -0.99 -40.65 30.12
CA PRO A 411 -0.86 -41.70 29.13
C PRO A 411 -0.87 -43.13 29.70
N GLU A 412 -0.35 -43.34 30.91
CA GLU A 412 -0.34 -44.68 31.53
C GLU A 412 -1.70 -45.04 32.14
N GLU A 413 -2.49 -44.05 32.58
CA GLU A 413 -3.85 -44.29 33.07
C GLU A 413 -4.76 -44.81 31.94
N LEU A 414 -4.65 -44.25 30.73
CA LEU A 414 -5.47 -44.66 29.59
C LEU A 414 -5.17 -46.09 29.11
N ARG A 415 -3.98 -46.60 29.46
CA ARG A 415 -3.50 -47.93 29.12
C ARG A 415 -3.88 -48.98 30.17
N ASP A 416 -4.49 -48.56 31.28
CA ASP A 416 -5.01 -49.44 32.30
C ASP A 416 -6.46 -49.85 31.95
N PRO A 417 -6.76 -51.15 31.75
CA PRO A 417 -8.15 -51.63 31.65
C PRO A 417 -9.03 -51.17 32.81
N GLY A 418 -8.46 -51.01 34.01
CA GLY A 418 -9.14 -50.49 35.20
C GLY A 418 -9.69 -49.07 35.01
N TYR A 419 -9.05 -48.23 34.20
CA TYR A 419 -9.57 -46.91 33.84
C TYR A 419 -10.91 -47.02 33.12
N TRP A 420 -11.01 -47.90 32.12
CA TRP A 420 -12.21 -48.06 31.30
C TRP A 420 -13.39 -48.67 32.07
N VAL A 421 -13.10 -49.48 33.10
CA VAL A 421 -14.10 -49.95 34.08
C VAL A 421 -14.61 -48.80 34.95
N ARG A 422 -13.73 -47.90 35.42
CA ARG A 422 -14.16 -46.68 36.12
C ARG A 422 -14.98 -45.77 35.21
N HIS A 423 -14.52 -45.57 33.98
CA HIS A 423 -15.15 -44.70 32.97
C HIS A 423 -16.62 -45.05 32.66
N VAL A 424 -17.02 -46.33 32.70
CA VAL A 424 -18.43 -46.70 32.47
C VAL A 424 -19.32 -46.51 33.71
N ARG A 425 -18.72 -46.39 34.91
CA ARG A 425 -19.42 -46.28 36.20
C ARG A 425 -19.44 -44.87 36.75
N GLU A 426 -18.32 -44.17 36.69
CA GLU A 426 -18.10 -42.89 37.35
C GLU A 426 -18.65 -41.72 36.52
N ALA A 427 -18.79 -40.55 37.16
CA ALA A 427 -19.37 -39.37 36.54
C ALA A 427 -18.51 -38.85 35.38
N VAL A 428 -19.14 -38.50 34.25
CA VAL A 428 -18.47 -37.80 33.14
C VAL A 428 -18.20 -36.33 33.52
N ARG A 429 -16.93 -35.96 33.67
CA ARG A 429 -16.42 -34.62 34.02
C ARG A 429 -16.29 -33.67 32.80
N PHE A 430 -17.33 -33.57 31.96
CA PHE A 430 -17.23 -32.78 30.71
C PHE A 430 -16.95 -31.28 30.95
N GLY A 431 -17.61 -30.65 31.93
CA GLY A 431 -17.41 -29.23 32.22
C GLY A 431 -15.97 -28.91 32.66
N ASP A 432 -15.40 -29.74 33.53
CA ASP A 432 -13.98 -29.62 33.90
C ASP A 432 -13.07 -29.86 32.70
N GLY A 433 -13.42 -30.82 31.85
CA GLY A 433 -12.67 -31.13 30.66
C GLY A 433 -12.57 -29.95 29.69
N VAL A 434 -13.66 -29.21 29.50
CA VAL A 434 -13.64 -27.96 28.72
C VAL A 434 -12.73 -26.92 29.36
N ALA A 435 -12.79 -26.75 30.68
CA ALA A 435 -11.90 -25.83 31.40
C ALA A 435 -10.42 -26.25 31.30
N ALA A 436 -10.11 -27.55 31.31
CA ALA A 436 -8.76 -28.07 31.10
C ALA A 436 -8.25 -27.80 29.67
N LEU A 437 -9.13 -27.90 28.67
CA LEU A 437 -8.80 -27.55 27.28
C LEU A 437 -8.52 -26.05 27.13
N GLU A 438 -9.36 -25.18 27.72
CA GLU A 438 -9.11 -23.73 27.74
C GLU A 438 -7.77 -23.41 28.41
N ALA A 439 -7.49 -24.02 29.58
CA ALA A 439 -6.22 -23.86 30.28
C ALA A 439 -5.01 -24.35 29.45
N ALA A 440 -5.21 -25.32 28.56
CA ALA A 440 -4.20 -25.81 27.62
C ALA A 440 -4.00 -24.90 26.38
N GLY A 441 -4.76 -23.81 26.27
CA GLY A 441 -4.69 -22.82 25.20
C GLY A 441 -5.59 -23.12 23.99
N VAL A 442 -6.63 -23.93 24.16
CA VAL A 442 -7.63 -24.20 23.12
C VAL A 442 -8.54 -22.99 22.96
N THR A 443 -8.72 -22.54 21.73
CA THR A 443 -9.65 -21.45 21.37
C THR A 443 -10.69 -21.89 20.35
N THR A 444 -10.51 -23.06 19.74
CA THR A 444 -11.41 -23.58 18.72
C THR A 444 -11.75 -25.02 19.09
N PHE A 445 -13.04 -25.30 19.27
CA PHE A 445 -13.58 -26.61 19.62
C PHE A 445 -14.41 -27.12 18.44
N LEU A 446 -14.04 -28.26 17.88
CA LEU A 446 -14.76 -28.89 16.78
C LEU A 446 -15.49 -30.13 17.30
N GLU A 447 -16.82 -30.09 17.35
CA GLU A 447 -17.62 -31.25 17.71
C GLU A 447 -17.82 -32.17 16.50
N VAL A 448 -17.26 -33.37 16.61
CA VAL A 448 -17.43 -34.48 15.68
C VAL A 448 -18.51 -35.39 16.25
N GLY A 449 -19.68 -35.34 15.63
CA GLY A 449 -20.86 -36.12 15.99
C GLY A 449 -22.02 -35.82 15.05
N PRO A 450 -23.16 -36.52 15.20
CA PRO A 450 -24.31 -36.39 14.31
C PRO A 450 -25.21 -35.16 14.59
N ASP A 451 -24.91 -34.41 15.65
CA ASP A 451 -25.60 -33.19 16.09
C ASP A 451 -24.66 -32.27 16.90
N ALA A 452 -25.16 -31.12 17.37
CA ALA A 452 -24.40 -30.07 18.05
C ALA A 452 -24.55 -30.07 19.60
N VAL A 453 -24.48 -31.25 20.23
CA VAL A 453 -24.78 -31.43 21.67
C VAL A 453 -23.68 -30.86 22.55
N LEU A 454 -22.42 -31.22 22.28
CA LEU A 454 -21.25 -30.74 23.03
C LEU A 454 -20.97 -29.26 22.75
N THR A 455 -21.28 -28.78 21.55
CA THR A 455 -21.23 -27.37 21.18
C THR A 455 -22.18 -26.55 22.05
N ALA A 456 -23.41 -27.05 22.26
CA ALA A 456 -24.38 -26.37 23.11
C ALA A 456 -23.95 -26.40 24.59
N MET A 457 -23.50 -27.56 25.10
CA MET A 457 -23.05 -27.68 26.50
C MET A 457 -21.76 -26.91 26.78
N GLY A 458 -20.82 -26.91 25.83
CA GLY A 458 -19.52 -26.26 25.98
C GLY A 458 -19.61 -24.74 26.07
N ARG A 459 -20.63 -24.12 25.45
CA ARG A 459 -20.89 -22.67 25.59
C ARG A 459 -21.10 -22.26 27.05
N ASP A 460 -21.81 -23.07 27.82
CA ASP A 460 -22.05 -22.80 29.24
C ASP A 460 -20.82 -23.10 30.13
N CYS A 461 -19.75 -23.67 29.56
CA CYS A 461 -18.54 -24.08 30.29
C CYS A 461 -17.35 -23.14 30.08
N VAL A 462 -17.27 -22.49 28.92
CA VAL A 462 -16.15 -21.62 28.56
C VAL A 462 -16.18 -20.32 29.36
N THR A 463 -14.99 -19.77 29.63
CA THR A 463 -14.84 -18.57 30.46
C THR A 463 -15.15 -17.27 29.73
N ASP A 464 -14.83 -17.21 28.43
CA ASP A 464 -15.06 -16.08 27.54
C ASP A 464 -15.58 -16.57 26.19
N GLU A 465 -16.89 -16.45 25.97
CA GLU A 465 -17.56 -16.89 24.74
C GLU A 465 -17.05 -16.16 23.48
N ASP A 466 -16.55 -14.93 23.60
CA ASP A 466 -16.05 -14.14 22.47
C ASP A 466 -14.62 -14.56 22.06
N ALA A 467 -13.84 -15.12 23.00
CA ALA A 467 -12.48 -15.59 22.75
C ALA A 467 -12.44 -16.97 22.06
N VAL A 468 -13.46 -17.80 22.30
CA VAL A 468 -13.52 -19.18 21.83
C VAL A 468 -14.53 -19.36 20.70
N THR A 469 -14.43 -20.46 19.96
CA THR A 469 -15.45 -20.82 18.98
C THR A 469 -15.71 -22.31 19.06
N LEU A 470 -16.98 -22.66 19.23
CA LEU A 470 -17.47 -24.03 19.21
C LEU A 470 -18.20 -24.29 17.90
N VAL A 471 -17.77 -25.32 17.17
CA VAL A 471 -18.20 -25.60 15.79
C VAL A 471 -18.70 -27.04 15.72
N PRO A 472 -19.98 -27.27 15.41
CA PRO A 472 -20.48 -28.61 15.15
C PRO A 472 -20.25 -29.00 13.69
N VAL A 473 -19.78 -30.23 13.47
CA VAL A 473 -19.59 -30.78 12.12
C VAL A 473 -20.93 -31.13 11.46
N LEU A 474 -21.90 -31.60 12.25
CA LEU A 474 -23.27 -31.88 11.81
C LEU A 474 -24.29 -31.29 12.79
N ARG A 475 -25.51 -31.09 12.31
CA ARG A 475 -26.64 -30.62 13.13
C ARG A 475 -27.92 -31.29 12.68
N ALA A 476 -28.72 -31.77 13.64
CA ALA A 476 -30.00 -32.40 13.34
C ALA A 476 -30.94 -31.44 12.59
N GLY A 477 -31.60 -31.94 11.54
CA GLY A 477 -32.52 -31.15 10.71
C GLY A 477 -31.84 -30.17 9.75
N ARG A 478 -30.54 -30.28 9.53
CA ARG A 478 -29.77 -29.53 8.53
C ARG A 478 -29.12 -30.49 7.53
N ASP A 479 -28.93 -30.02 6.31
CA ASP A 479 -28.20 -30.71 5.24
C ASP A 479 -26.77 -31.01 5.69
N GLU A 480 -26.33 -32.27 5.59
CA GLU A 480 -25.06 -32.72 6.15
C GLU A 480 -23.85 -32.10 5.39
N PRO A 481 -23.80 -32.12 4.04
CA PRO A 481 -22.73 -31.46 3.29
C PRO A 481 -22.60 -29.96 3.56
N THR A 482 -23.72 -29.23 3.64
CA THR A 482 -23.73 -27.79 3.94
C THR A 482 -23.19 -27.52 5.33
N THR A 483 -23.60 -28.30 6.33
CA THR A 483 -23.17 -28.11 7.73
C THR A 483 -21.68 -28.41 7.89
N LEU A 484 -21.20 -29.49 7.27
CA LEU A 484 -19.77 -29.84 7.24
C LEU A 484 -18.93 -28.76 6.57
N LEU A 485 -19.37 -28.24 5.41
CA LEU A 485 -18.64 -27.19 4.71
C LEU A 485 -18.63 -25.87 5.50
N THR A 486 -19.72 -25.56 6.21
CA THR A 486 -19.80 -24.42 7.13
C THR A 486 -18.82 -24.57 8.30
N ALA A 487 -18.65 -25.79 8.82
CA ALA A 487 -17.65 -26.07 9.85
C ALA A 487 -16.24 -25.83 9.32
N LEU A 488 -15.89 -26.35 8.13
CA LEU A 488 -14.59 -26.09 7.49
C LEU A 488 -14.36 -24.61 7.20
N ALA A 489 -15.39 -23.89 6.72
CA ALA A 489 -15.34 -22.46 6.51
C ALA A 489 -15.03 -21.68 7.80
N THR A 490 -15.63 -22.11 8.92
CA THR A 490 -15.38 -21.53 10.25
C THR A 490 -13.94 -21.79 10.71
N LEU A 491 -13.45 -23.03 10.57
CA LEU A 491 -12.06 -23.38 10.86
C LEU A 491 -11.09 -22.54 10.00
N HIS A 492 -11.33 -22.47 8.69
CA HIS A 492 -10.51 -21.70 7.76
C HIS A 492 -10.49 -20.21 8.11
N THR A 493 -11.63 -19.59 8.40
CA THR A 493 -11.69 -18.17 8.74
C THR A 493 -11.01 -17.84 10.07
N ARG A 494 -10.97 -18.79 11.02
CA ARG A 494 -10.19 -18.72 12.27
C ARG A 494 -8.70 -19.02 12.12
N GLY A 495 -8.24 -19.38 10.93
CA GLY A 495 -6.81 -19.59 10.67
C GLY A 495 -6.34 -21.04 10.71
N VAL A 496 -7.24 -22.00 10.96
CA VAL A 496 -6.92 -23.43 10.87
C VAL A 496 -6.62 -23.79 9.42
N ALA A 497 -5.53 -24.53 9.20
CA ALA A 497 -5.14 -24.98 7.87
C ALA A 497 -6.15 -26.03 7.36
N VAL A 498 -6.70 -25.79 6.17
CA VAL A 498 -7.55 -26.73 5.43
C VAL A 498 -6.89 -26.95 4.08
N ASP A 499 -6.66 -28.21 3.72
CA ASP A 499 -6.15 -28.58 2.41
C ASP A 499 -7.27 -28.54 1.37
N TRP A 500 -7.52 -27.36 0.84
CA TRP A 500 -8.50 -27.16 -0.21
C TRP A 500 -8.12 -27.86 -1.52
N ARG A 501 -6.83 -28.15 -1.76
CA ARG A 501 -6.45 -28.95 -2.94
C ARG A 501 -6.95 -30.38 -2.79
N ALA A 502 -6.82 -30.96 -1.59
CA ALA A 502 -7.39 -32.28 -1.29
C ALA A 502 -8.92 -32.26 -1.38
N TRP A 503 -9.58 -31.20 -0.90
CA TRP A 503 -11.04 -31.06 -1.00
C TRP A 503 -11.55 -31.03 -2.44
N PHE A 504 -10.89 -30.29 -3.33
CA PHE A 504 -11.27 -30.18 -4.75
C PHE A 504 -10.70 -31.31 -5.63
N ALA A 505 -9.80 -32.16 -5.12
CA ALA A 505 -9.18 -33.23 -5.90
C ALA A 505 -10.17 -34.15 -6.66
N PRO A 506 -11.32 -34.58 -6.08
CA PRO A 506 -12.25 -35.47 -6.79
C PRO A 506 -13.12 -34.76 -7.82
N THR A 507 -13.14 -33.42 -7.90
CA THR A 507 -14.09 -32.67 -8.73
C THR A 507 -13.65 -32.49 -10.18
N GLY A 508 -12.36 -32.72 -10.48
CA GLY A 508 -11.79 -32.47 -11.80
C GLY A 508 -11.62 -30.98 -12.16
N ALA A 509 -11.81 -30.07 -11.19
CA ALA A 509 -11.70 -28.62 -11.38
C ALA A 509 -10.31 -28.19 -11.89
N ARG A 510 -10.28 -27.15 -12.71
CA ARG A 510 -9.05 -26.60 -13.31
C ARG A 510 -8.83 -25.15 -12.91
N GLY A 511 -7.57 -24.74 -12.91
CA GLY A 511 -7.20 -23.36 -12.62
C GLY A 511 -7.65 -22.42 -13.74
N THR A 512 -8.34 -21.34 -13.39
CA THR A 512 -8.77 -20.28 -14.30
C THR A 512 -8.18 -18.93 -13.87
N GLU A 513 -8.10 -17.98 -14.81
CA GLU A 513 -7.65 -16.63 -14.49
C GLU A 513 -8.71 -15.89 -13.67
N LEU A 514 -8.25 -15.20 -12.63
CA LEU A 514 -9.11 -14.46 -11.72
C LEU A 514 -8.69 -12.99 -11.63
N PRO A 515 -9.64 -12.06 -11.39
CA PRO A 515 -9.34 -10.64 -11.20
C PRO A 515 -8.23 -10.38 -10.18
N THR A 516 -7.31 -9.46 -10.47
CA THR A 516 -6.18 -9.17 -9.54
C THR A 516 -6.66 -8.58 -8.20
N TYR A 517 -5.79 -8.65 -7.17
CA TYR A 517 -6.10 -8.15 -5.83
C TYR A 517 -6.53 -6.66 -5.83
N PRO A 518 -7.62 -6.28 -5.12
CA PRO A 518 -8.09 -4.90 -5.04
C PRO A 518 -7.27 -4.08 -4.04
N PHE A 519 -6.08 -3.64 -4.48
CA PHE A 519 -5.28 -2.68 -3.70
C PHE A 519 -6.08 -1.40 -3.42
N GLN A 520 -6.14 -1.01 -2.16
CA GLN A 520 -6.70 0.27 -1.71
C GLN A 520 -5.68 1.37 -1.99
N ARG A 521 -5.78 1.96 -3.19
CA ARG A 521 -4.76 2.86 -3.74
C ARG A 521 -4.82 4.21 -3.03
N ARG A 522 -3.89 4.41 -2.10
CA ARG A 522 -3.56 5.73 -1.53
C ARG A 522 -2.19 6.17 -2.05
N ARG A 523 -2.04 7.48 -2.28
CA ARG A 523 -0.81 8.06 -2.82
C ARG A 523 0.22 8.20 -1.69
N TYR A 524 1.19 7.30 -1.63
CA TYR A 524 2.32 7.35 -0.71
C TYR A 524 3.63 7.59 -1.49
N TRP A 525 3.86 8.83 -1.91
CA TRP A 525 5.09 9.22 -2.61
C TRP A 525 6.00 10.01 -1.66
N ILE A 526 7.26 9.61 -1.59
CA ILE A 526 8.32 10.46 -1.04
C ILE A 526 8.67 11.42 -2.16
N ASN A 527 8.15 12.64 -2.10
CA ASN A 527 8.63 13.72 -2.96
C ASN A 527 10.00 14.13 -2.43
N ALA A 528 11.04 13.41 -2.82
CA ALA A 528 12.39 13.86 -2.60
C ALA A 528 12.59 15.10 -3.49
N THR A 529 12.32 16.28 -2.94
CA THR A 529 13.14 17.43 -3.30
C THR A 529 14.58 16.98 -3.08
N SER A 530 15.41 17.10 -4.09
CA SER A 530 16.83 16.75 -4.06
C SER A 530 17.48 17.51 -2.91
N ALA A 531 17.51 16.90 -1.73
CA ALA A 531 18.32 17.35 -0.63
C ALA A 531 19.75 17.34 -1.17
N ALA A 532 20.34 18.53 -1.26
CA ALA A 532 21.73 18.74 -1.60
C ALA A 532 22.55 17.65 -0.92
N THR A 533 23.32 16.91 -1.73
CA THR A 533 24.38 16.03 -1.23
C THR A 533 25.16 16.82 -0.18
N ASP A 534 25.42 16.22 0.97
CA ASP A 534 26.04 16.85 2.13
C ASP A 534 27.42 17.45 1.77
N VAL A 535 27.40 18.70 1.31
CA VAL A 535 28.57 19.48 0.88
C VAL A 535 29.56 19.72 2.03
N ALA A 536 29.13 19.52 3.29
CA ALA A 536 30.02 19.56 4.44
C ALA A 536 31.04 18.41 4.42
N SER A 537 30.71 17.26 3.81
CA SER A 537 31.61 16.11 3.70
C SER A 537 32.85 16.38 2.82
N VAL A 538 32.79 17.39 1.94
CA VAL A 538 33.91 17.86 1.11
C VAL A 538 34.50 19.19 1.60
N GLY A 539 34.15 19.62 2.83
CA GLY A 539 34.72 20.80 3.47
C GLY A 539 34.13 22.14 3.02
N LEU A 540 32.97 22.13 2.34
CA LEU A 540 32.27 23.35 1.92
C LEU A 540 31.16 23.72 2.92
N GLY A 541 30.90 25.01 3.10
CA GLY A 541 29.82 25.48 3.97
C GLY A 541 28.46 25.33 3.29
N ALA A 542 27.44 24.89 4.05
CA ALA A 542 26.06 24.92 3.57
C ALA A 542 25.64 26.38 3.32
N ALA A 543 25.13 26.67 2.12
CA ALA A 543 24.75 28.04 1.76
C ALA A 543 23.42 28.48 2.38
N GLY A 544 22.60 27.56 2.89
CA GLY A 544 21.38 27.88 3.62
C GLY A 544 20.24 28.49 2.78
N HIS A 545 20.28 28.36 1.46
CA HIS A 545 19.31 28.97 0.53
C HIS A 545 18.90 27.99 -0.58
N PRO A 546 17.62 27.97 -1.04
CA PRO A 546 17.13 26.99 -2.01
C PRO A 546 17.90 26.94 -3.33
N LEU A 547 18.38 28.08 -3.83
CA LEU A 547 19.14 28.16 -5.08
C LEU A 547 20.65 27.91 -4.87
N TRP A 548 21.19 28.12 -3.66
CA TRP A 548 22.62 27.97 -3.43
C TRP A 548 22.99 26.57 -2.95
N GLY A 549 23.93 25.92 -3.64
CA GLY A 549 24.43 24.61 -3.26
C GLY A 549 25.50 24.67 -2.15
N ALA A 550 26.44 25.61 -2.25
CA ALA A 550 27.53 25.76 -1.29
C ALA A 550 28.04 27.21 -1.19
N SER A 551 28.70 27.50 -0.07
CA SER A 551 29.43 28.75 0.18
C SER A 551 30.88 28.45 0.57
N VAL A 552 31.80 29.29 0.10
CA VAL A 552 33.25 29.16 0.32
C VAL A 552 33.81 30.51 0.72
N SER A 553 34.41 30.59 1.91
CA SER A 553 35.19 31.76 2.33
C SER A 553 36.65 31.55 1.96
N MET A 554 37.22 32.44 1.16
CA MET A 554 38.62 32.37 0.74
C MET A 554 39.53 32.82 1.88
N ALA A 555 40.38 31.92 2.38
CA ALA A 555 41.13 32.13 3.62
C ALA A 555 42.13 33.30 3.56
N GLU A 556 42.74 33.56 2.39
CA GLU A 556 43.73 34.63 2.23
C GLU A 556 43.12 35.96 1.76
N SER A 557 42.16 35.92 0.81
CA SER A 557 41.58 37.13 0.26
C SER A 557 40.40 37.68 1.09
N GLY A 558 39.72 36.85 1.88
CA GLY A 558 38.52 37.27 2.63
C GLY A 558 37.27 37.45 1.76
N GLU A 559 37.35 37.06 0.49
CA GLU A 559 36.22 36.99 -0.44
C GLU A 559 35.33 35.79 -0.09
N VAL A 560 34.02 35.91 -0.36
CA VAL A 560 33.07 34.80 -0.19
C VAL A 560 32.43 34.47 -1.53
N LEU A 561 32.58 33.21 -1.95
CA LEU A 561 32.00 32.64 -3.16
C LEU A 561 30.79 31.76 -2.81
N PHE A 562 29.65 32.06 -3.41
CA PHE A 562 28.48 31.18 -3.46
C PHE A 562 28.44 30.48 -4.81
N THR A 563 28.11 29.18 -4.80
CA THR A 563 27.95 28.40 -6.02
C THR A 563 26.65 27.61 -5.99
N GLY A 564 25.96 27.57 -7.12
CA GLY A 564 24.70 26.87 -7.28
C GLY A 564 24.54 26.29 -8.69
N ARG A 565 23.56 25.41 -8.84
CA ARG A 565 23.18 24.78 -10.10
C ARG A 565 21.69 25.01 -10.30
N PHE A 566 21.33 25.84 -11.27
CA PHE A 566 19.94 26.25 -11.49
C PHE A 566 19.38 25.50 -12.70
N SER A 567 18.24 24.86 -12.52
CA SER A 567 17.48 24.18 -13.58
C SER A 567 16.00 24.29 -13.28
N VAL A 568 15.18 24.32 -14.34
CA VAL A 568 13.72 24.18 -14.23
C VAL A 568 13.31 22.81 -13.67
N ASP A 569 14.16 21.79 -13.79
CA ASP A 569 13.88 20.46 -13.22
C ASP A 569 14.00 20.46 -11.68
N ASP A 570 14.93 21.24 -11.13
CA ASP A 570 15.17 21.34 -9.69
C ASP A 570 14.31 22.42 -9.02
N HIS A 571 13.97 23.47 -9.79
CA HIS A 571 13.15 24.59 -9.36
C HIS A 571 12.03 24.85 -10.38
N PRO A 572 10.95 24.05 -10.36
CA PRO A 572 9.89 24.11 -11.37
C PRO A 572 9.24 25.48 -11.53
N TRP A 573 9.16 26.25 -10.44
CA TRP A 573 8.60 27.60 -10.47
C TRP A 573 9.39 28.56 -11.38
N LEU A 574 10.66 28.30 -11.68
CA LEU A 574 11.44 29.13 -12.62
C LEU A 574 10.88 29.05 -14.05
N ALA A 575 10.23 27.94 -14.43
CA ALA A 575 9.62 27.78 -15.75
C ALA A 575 8.47 28.77 -15.99
N ASP A 576 7.86 29.29 -14.92
CA ASP A 576 6.76 30.24 -14.98
C ASP A 576 7.21 31.69 -15.21
N HIS A 577 8.51 31.95 -15.35
CA HIS A 577 9.03 33.28 -15.69
C HIS A 577 9.64 33.29 -17.09
N ALA A 578 8.77 33.41 -18.10
CA ALA A 578 9.16 33.50 -19.50
C ALA A 578 8.91 34.91 -20.08
N VAL A 579 9.89 35.45 -20.79
CA VAL A 579 9.80 36.73 -21.49
C VAL A 579 10.26 36.53 -22.94
N ALA A 580 9.43 36.94 -23.89
CA ALA A 580 9.56 36.70 -25.33
C ALA A 580 9.98 35.26 -25.66
N GLY A 581 9.23 34.27 -25.16
CA GLY A 581 9.48 32.84 -25.36
C GLY A 581 10.72 32.24 -24.67
N THR A 582 11.43 33.02 -23.84
CA THR A 582 12.65 32.55 -23.15
C THR A 582 12.42 32.51 -21.64
N VAL A 583 12.66 31.35 -21.01
CA VAL A 583 12.67 31.22 -19.55
C VAL A 583 13.92 31.91 -18.99
N LEU A 584 13.73 32.93 -18.16
CA LEU A 584 14.80 33.73 -17.57
C LEU A 584 14.75 33.64 -16.05
N LEU A 585 15.91 33.68 -15.38
CA LEU A 585 15.95 34.05 -13.97
C LEU A 585 15.40 35.49 -13.82
N PRO A 586 14.33 35.72 -13.03
CA PRO A 586 13.77 37.05 -12.87
C PRO A 586 14.79 38.02 -12.25
N GLY A 587 14.64 39.31 -12.53
CA GLY A 587 15.45 40.36 -11.89
C GLY A 587 15.39 40.31 -10.36
N THR A 588 14.22 39.96 -9.83
CA THR A 588 13.97 39.73 -8.40
C THR A 588 14.73 38.52 -7.84
N GLY A 589 15.04 37.54 -8.69
CA GLY A 589 15.92 36.43 -8.34
C GLY A 589 17.33 36.90 -8.05
N PHE A 590 17.87 37.85 -8.82
CA PHE A 590 19.19 38.43 -8.51
C PHE A 590 19.18 39.22 -7.21
N VAL A 591 18.11 39.98 -6.92
CA VAL A 591 17.94 40.71 -5.67
C VAL A 591 17.98 39.74 -4.47
N GLU A 592 17.20 38.65 -4.52
CA GLU A 592 17.18 37.61 -3.48
C GLU A 592 18.56 36.98 -3.27
N LEU A 593 19.25 36.59 -4.36
CA LEU A 593 20.57 35.97 -4.29
C LEU A 593 21.61 36.90 -3.64
N VAL A 594 21.57 38.19 -3.98
CA VAL A 594 22.52 39.19 -3.47
C VAL A 594 22.21 39.57 -2.02
N LEU A 595 20.94 39.72 -1.65
CA LEU A 595 20.55 39.99 -0.26
C LEU A 595 20.89 38.82 0.66
N HIS A 596 20.72 37.58 0.20
CA HIS A 596 21.17 36.39 0.95
C HIS A 596 22.68 36.39 1.18
N ALA A 597 23.46 36.73 0.14
CA ALA A 597 24.91 36.89 0.30
C ALA A 597 25.26 38.02 1.27
N GLY A 598 24.49 39.12 1.23
CA GLY A 598 24.58 40.23 2.17
C GLY A 598 24.35 39.84 3.61
N GLU A 599 23.29 39.08 3.90
CA GLU A 599 23.03 38.55 5.24
C GLU A 599 24.21 37.72 5.76
N HIS A 600 24.80 36.89 4.89
CA HIS A 600 25.95 36.05 5.24
C HIS A 600 27.21 36.85 5.60
N VAL A 601 27.43 38.00 4.95
CA VAL A 601 28.56 38.90 5.26
C VAL A 601 28.17 40.04 6.22
N GLY A 602 26.95 40.03 6.75
CA GLY A 602 26.45 41.00 7.71
C GLY A 602 26.17 42.39 7.14
N LEU A 603 25.86 42.51 5.84
CA LEU A 603 25.46 43.73 5.14
C LEU A 603 24.06 43.54 4.55
N ARG A 604 23.05 44.19 5.14
CA ARG A 604 21.62 43.88 4.88
C ARG A 604 20.94 44.84 3.91
N HIS A 605 21.71 45.73 3.30
CA HIS A 605 21.20 46.71 2.36
C HIS A 605 21.93 46.60 1.02
N LEU A 606 21.13 46.54 -0.04
CA LEU A 606 21.60 46.57 -1.41
C LEU A 606 21.54 48.02 -1.89
N GLU A 607 22.68 48.70 -1.85
CA GLU A 607 22.84 50.09 -2.30
C GLU A 607 22.52 50.19 -3.80
N GLU A 608 23.10 49.30 -4.60
CA GLU A 608 22.90 49.26 -6.05
C GLU A 608 23.03 47.84 -6.59
N LEU A 609 22.16 47.45 -7.52
CA LEU A 609 22.30 46.25 -8.37
C LEU A 609 22.04 46.62 -9.82
N THR A 610 23.04 46.43 -10.67
CA THR A 610 22.94 46.58 -12.13
C THR A 610 22.92 45.20 -12.79
N LEU A 611 21.92 44.96 -13.64
CA LEU A 611 21.80 43.77 -14.46
C LEU A 611 22.38 44.03 -15.85
N HIS A 612 23.48 43.34 -16.17
CA HIS A 612 24.25 43.49 -17.42
C HIS A 612 23.73 42.59 -18.54
N ALA A 613 23.30 41.37 -18.20
CA ALA A 613 22.84 40.38 -19.16
C ALA A 613 21.79 39.46 -18.54
N PRO A 614 20.70 39.11 -19.26
CA PRO A 614 19.74 38.11 -18.82
C PRO A 614 20.39 36.73 -18.60
N LEU A 615 19.84 35.94 -17.68
CA LEU A 615 20.30 34.57 -17.43
C LEU A 615 19.20 33.59 -17.90
N PRO A 616 19.35 33.01 -19.11
CA PRO A 616 18.39 32.05 -19.64
C PRO A 616 18.55 30.68 -18.98
N LEU A 617 17.41 30.01 -18.76
CA LEU A 617 17.32 28.66 -18.20
C LEU A 617 16.75 27.65 -19.22
N THR A 618 16.88 27.96 -20.51
CA THR A 618 16.31 27.18 -21.61
C THR A 618 17.24 26.05 -22.07
N GLY A 619 16.65 24.90 -22.43
CA GLY A 619 17.38 23.80 -23.07
C GLY A 619 17.76 22.61 -22.18
N GLY A 620 16.84 22.10 -21.35
CA GLY A 620 16.94 20.76 -20.72
C GLY A 620 18.21 20.47 -19.90
N GLY A 621 19.00 21.48 -19.57
CA GLY A 621 20.27 21.37 -18.85
C GLY A 621 20.38 22.49 -17.82
N ALA A 622 21.15 22.25 -16.76
CA ALA A 622 21.33 23.25 -15.72
C ALA A 622 22.42 24.27 -16.08
N VAL A 623 22.38 25.41 -15.41
CA VAL A 623 23.44 26.41 -15.43
C VAL A 623 24.15 26.45 -14.08
N GLN A 624 25.48 26.49 -14.12
CA GLN A 624 26.29 26.78 -12.94
C GLN A 624 26.25 28.29 -12.72
N VAL A 625 25.99 28.70 -11.47
CA VAL A 625 25.94 30.10 -11.07
C VAL A 625 26.90 30.34 -9.94
N GLN A 626 27.69 31.41 -10.06
CA GLN A 626 28.62 31.87 -9.05
C GLN A 626 28.30 33.31 -8.64
N LEU A 627 28.30 33.56 -7.33
CA LEU A 627 28.25 34.90 -6.77
C LEU A 627 29.49 35.12 -5.91
N LEU A 628 30.29 36.12 -6.27
CA LEU A 628 31.50 36.49 -5.54
C LEU A 628 31.31 37.83 -4.85
N THR A 629 31.57 37.86 -3.54
CA THR A 629 31.66 39.07 -2.73
C THR A 629 33.11 39.45 -2.51
N THR A 630 33.45 40.74 -2.63
CA THR A 630 34.80 41.21 -2.35
C THR A 630 35.18 41.04 -0.88
N ALA A 631 36.48 41.08 -0.62
CA ALA A 631 37.06 41.12 0.71
C ALA A 631 36.47 42.22 1.61
N ASP A 632 36.57 42.04 2.93
CA ASP A 632 36.37 43.14 3.86
C ASP A 632 37.57 44.09 3.81
N ASP A 633 37.34 45.31 3.37
CA ASP A 633 38.34 46.40 3.43
C ASP A 633 38.13 47.30 4.66
N GLY A 634 37.19 46.96 5.55
CA GLY A 634 36.82 47.75 6.73
C GLY A 634 35.86 48.90 6.44
N ALA A 635 35.48 49.15 5.18
CA ALA A 635 34.58 50.24 4.80
C ALA A 635 33.08 49.91 4.97
N ARG A 636 32.73 48.73 5.48
CA ARG A 636 31.34 48.21 5.57
C ARG A 636 30.57 48.32 4.25
N ARG A 637 31.30 48.14 3.15
CA ARG A 637 30.81 48.21 1.77
C ARG A 637 31.49 47.11 0.96
N ARG A 638 30.72 46.29 0.26
CA ARG A 638 31.28 45.18 -0.55
C ARG A 638 30.66 45.15 -1.93
N THR A 639 31.49 44.91 -2.94
CA THR A 639 31.02 44.67 -4.31
C THR A 639 30.70 43.19 -4.48
N VAL A 640 29.64 42.93 -5.22
CA VAL A 640 29.16 41.59 -5.56
C VAL A 640 29.13 41.44 -7.07
N THR A 641 29.52 40.28 -7.58
CA THR A 641 29.35 39.94 -9.00
C THR A 641 28.69 38.59 -9.15
N VAL A 642 27.74 38.48 -10.08
CA VAL A 642 27.01 37.24 -10.38
C VAL A 642 27.36 36.79 -11.79
N HIS A 643 27.83 35.56 -11.90
CA HIS A 643 28.27 34.95 -13.15
C HIS A 643 27.57 33.62 -13.38
N SER A 644 27.40 33.22 -14.64
CA SER A 644 26.93 31.87 -14.96
C SER A 644 27.68 31.23 -16.11
N ARG A 645 27.57 29.91 -16.20
CA ARG A 645 28.07 29.09 -17.30
C ARG A 645 27.19 27.84 -17.46
N PRO A 646 26.88 27.35 -18.68
CA PRO A 646 26.15 26.10 -18.85
C PRO A 646 26.89 24.91 -18.19
N GLU A 647 26.16 23.98 -17.56
CA GLU A 647 26.75 22.88 -16.78
C GLU A 647 27.67 21.95 -17.59
N HIS A 648 27.35 21.73 -18.86
CA HIS A 648 28.12 20.88 -19.78
C HIS A 648 28.93 21.69 -20.81
N ALA A 649 29.16 22.98 -20.56
CA ALA A 649 30.05 23.78 -21.39
C ALA A 649 31.49 23.29 -21.29
N ASP A 650 32.28 23.57 -22.34
CA ASP A 650 33.73 23.44 -22.30
C ASP A 650 34.29 24.18 -21.06
N PRO A 651 35.16 23.56 -20.25
CA PRO A 651 35.80 24.23 -19.11
C PRO A 651 36.49 25.55 -19.45
N ASP A 652 36.94 25.72 -20.70
CA ASP A 652 37.58 26.94 -21.19
C ASP A 652 36.57 28.02 -21.65
N LEU A 653 35.27 27.71 -21.69
CA LEU A 653 34.24 28.71 -21.98
C LEU A 653 34.22 29.77 -20.86
N PRO A 654 34.33 31.06 -21.20
CA PRO A 654 34.32 32.13 -20.20
C PRO A 654 32.97 32.21 -19.50
N TRP A 655 33.00 32.65 -18.24
CA TRP A 655 31.80 32.93 -17.46
C TRP A 655 31.11 34.20 -17.96
N THR A 656 29.80 34.16 -18.11
CA THR A 656 28.99 35.34 -18.45
C THR A 656 28.66 36.11 -17.18
N ARG A 657 29.01 37.40 -17.11
CA ARG A 657 28.63 38.25 -15.98
C ARG A 657 27.21 38.79 -16.19
N HIS A 658 26.32 38.46 -15.26
CA HIS A 658 24.91 38.86 -15.31
C HIS A 658 24.62 40.09 -14.47
N ALA A 659 25.28 40.25 -13.32
CA ALA A 659 25.00 41.36 -12.42
C ALA A 659 26.23 41.83 -11.66
N THR A 660 26.24 43.13 -11.34
CA THR A 660 27.14 43.72 -10.34
C THR A 660 26.30 44.42 -9.30
N ALA A 661 26.66 44.26 -8.03
CA ALA A 661 25.93 44.86 -6.92
C ALA A 661 26.88 45.46 -5.88
N VAL A 662 26.33 46.32 -5.03
CA VAL A 662 27.02 46.89 -3.87
C VAL A 662 26.16 46.70 -2.63
N LEU A 663 26.76 46.08 -1.61
CA LEU A 663 26.14 45.84 -0.31
C LEU A 663 26.73 46.79 0.74
N THR A 664 25.88 47.38 1.58
CA THR A 664 26.26 48.25 2.69
C THR A 664 25.43 47.97 3.95
N ASP A 665 25.68 48.73 5.01
CA ASP A 665 24.76 48.85 6.14
C ASP A 665 23.47 49.60 5.72
N PRO A 666 22.31 49.24 6.29
CA PRO A 666 21.06 49.89 5.97
C PRO A 666 21.03 51.36 6.41
N PRO A 667 20.58 52.28 5.54
CA PRO A 667 20.33 53.66 5.95
C PRO A 667 19.13 53.73 6.91
N ALA A 668 19.08 54.77 7.73
CA ALA A 668 17.90 55.03 8.56
C ALA A 668 16.77 55.62 7.69
N ALA A 669 15.79 54.78 7.32
CA ALA A 669 14.63 55.20 6.55
C ALA A 669 13.36 55.34 7.43
N PRO A 670 12.47 56.33 7.16
CA PRO A 670 11.19 56.44 7.83
C PRO A 670 10.20 55.36 7.36
N ALA A 671 9.55 54.69 8.29
CA ALA A 671 8.55 53.66 7.97
C ALA A 671 7.31 54.27 7.28
N VAL A 672 6.89 53.66 6.17
CA VAL A 672 5.63 53.98 5.48
C VAL A 672 4.50 53.13 6.09
N ASP A 673 3.39 53.79 6.45
CA ASP A 673 2.21 53.11 7.02
C ASP A 673 1.32 52.54 5.90
N LEU A 674 1.20 51.20 5.88
CA LEU A 674 0.32 50.44 4.98
C LEU A 674 -0.76 49.65 5.75
N THR A 675 -1.12 50.09 6.96
CA THR A 675 -2.13 49.42 7.80
C THR A 675 -3.56 49.65 7.33
N ALA A 676 -3.88 50.85 6.83
CA ALA A 676 -5.20 51.20 6.29
C ALA A 676 -5.37 50.68 4.85
N TRP A 677 -6.34 49.77 4.64
CA TRP A 677 -6.54 49.10 3.35
C TRP A 677 -8.02 48.78 3.04
N PRO A 678 -8.51 48.97 1.79
CA PRO A 678 -7.82 49.64 0.69
C PRO A 678 -7.49 51.10 1.05
N PRO A 679 -6.43 51.69 0.49
CA PRO A 679 -5.97 53.02 0.89
C PRO A 679 -7.08 54.08 0.72
N PRO A 680 -7.33 54.93 1.74
CA PRO A 680 -8.38 55.93 1.67
C PRO A 680 -8.21 56.86 0.46
N GLY A 681 -9.26 56.99 -0.36
CA GLY A 681 -9.25 57.84 -1.55
C GLY A 681 -8.65 57.20 -2.82
N ALA A 682 -8.20 55.95 -2.76
CA ALA A 682 -7.77 55.21 -3.95
C ALA A 682 -8.95 54.55 -4.69
N VAL A 683 -8.93 54.60 -6.02
CA VAL A 683 -9.97 54.05 -6.90
C VAL A 683 -9.54 52.66 -7.41
N PRO A 684 -10.39 51.63 -7.34
CA PRO A 684 -10.06 50.30 -7.87
C PRO A 684 -9.77 50.32 -9.37
N VAL A 685 -8.73 49.60 -9.80
CA VAL A 685 -8.38 49.35 -11.20
C VAL A 685 -8.74 47.89 -11.53
N PRO A 686 -9.53 47.62 -12.60
CA PRO A 686 -9.84 46.25 -13.00
C PRO A 686 -8.58 45.45 -13.34
N VAL A 687 -8.47 44.22 -12.82
CA VAL A 687 -7.36 43.29 -13.08
C VAL A 687 -7.78 42.07 -13.93
N THR A 688 -9.05 41.98 -14.32
CA THR A 688 -9.55 40.92 -15.19
C THR A 688 -8.91 41.04 -16.58
N GLY A 689 -8.28 39.96 -17.07
CA GLY A 689 -7.57 39.96 -18.37
C GLY A 689 -6.16 40.56 -18.32
N PHE A 690 -5.72 41.05 -17.16
CA PHE A 690 -4.41 41.71 -17.00
C PHE A 690 -3.23 40.85 -17.46
N TYR A 691 -3.20 39.57 -17.09
CA TYR A 691 -2.12 38.67 -17.51
C TYR A 691 -2.23 38.26 -18.99
N ASP A 692 -3.43 38.23 -19.57
CA ASP A 692 -3.61 37.98 -21.01
C ASP A 692 -3.02 39.16 -21.82
N ASP A 693 -3.19 40.39 -21.35
CA ASP A 693 -2.60 41.60 -21.94
C ASP A 693 -1.07 41.61 -21.83
N LEU A 694 -0.52 41.12 -20.71
CA LEU A 694 0.93 40.96 -20.53
C LEU A 694 1.52 39.90 -21.46
N VAL A 695 0.82 38.78 -21.68
CA VAL A 695 1.21 37.76 -22.68
C VAL A 695 1.27 38.36 -24.08
N ALA A 696 0.30 39.20 -24.45
CA ALA A 696 0.30 39.89 -25.74
C ALA A 696 1.50 40.87 -25.90
N GLN A 697 2.08 41.35 -24.80
CA GLN A 697 3.27 42.20 -24.77
C GLN A 697 4.59 41.40 -24.65
N GLY A 698 4.51 40.06 -24.65
CA GLY A 698 5.66 39.17 -24.58
C GLY A 698 6.06 38.75 -23.17
N TYR A 699 5.23 38.97 -22.15
CA TYR A 699 5.44 38.44 -20.80
C TYR A 699 4.58 37.19 -20.58
N GLU A 700 5.18 36.01 -20.71
CA GLU A 700 4.54 34.70 -20.62
C GLU A 700 4.60 34.16 -19.19
N TYR A 701 4.13 34.94 -18.22
CA TYR A 701 4.14 34.54 -16.81
C TYR A 701 3.19 33.37 -16.55
N GLY A 702 3.70 32.30 -15.96
CA GLY A 702 2.95 31.13 -15.51
C GLY A 702 2.34 31.31 -14.11
N PRO A 703 1.59 30.30 -13.61
CA PRO A 703 0.75 30.43 -12.42
C PRO A 703 1.45 30.97 -11.17
N VAL A 704 2.72 30.63 -10.92
CA VAL A 704 3.45 31.10 -9.73
C VAL A 704 3.77 32.60 -9.77
N PHE A 705 3.94 33.17 -10.97
CA PHE A 705 4.20 34.61 -11.16
C PHE A 705 2.92 35.43 -11.34
N GLN A 706 1.76 34.79 -11.49
CA GLN A 706 0.46 35.47 -11.64
C GLN A 706 -0.14 35.90 -10.28
N GLY A 707 0.62 36.67 -9.50
CA GLY A 707 0.31 36.97 -8.11
C GLY A 707 -0.65 38.14 -7.86
N VAL A 708 -0.95 39.00 -8.84
CA VAL A 708 -1.77 40.21 -8.64
C VAL A 708 -3.23 39.86 -8.35
N GLN A 709 -3.72 40.27 -7.17
CA GLN A 709 -5.09 40.01 -6.69
C GLN A 709 -6.02 41.20 -6.90
N ALA A 710 -5.55 42.40 -6.54
CA ALA A 710 -6.33 43.63 -6.62
C ALA A 710 -5.42 44.84 -6.72
N VAL A 711 -5.88 45.89 -7.41
CA VAL A 711 -5.11 47.12 -7.64
C VAL A 711 -6.00 48.35 -7.41
N TRP A 712 -5.42 49.39 -6.83
CA TRP A 712 -6.05 50.71 -6.65
C TRP A 712 -5.09 51.81 -7.09
N ARG A 713 -5.63 52.93 -7.55
CA ARG A 713 -4.85 54.11 -7.97
C ARG A 713 -5.31 55.36 -7.23
N ALA A 714 -4.36 56.16 -6.74
CA ALA A 714 -4.59 57.48 -6.16
C ALA A 714 -3.57 58.45 -6.77
N GLY A 715 -4.00 59.23 -7.77
CA GLY A 715 -3.08 60.05 -8.57
C GLY A 715 -2.04 59.18 -9.28
N GLU A 716 -0.76 59.49 -9.10
CA GLU A 716 0.38 58.72 -9.63
C GLU A 716 0.81 57.55 -8.73
N THR A 717 0.16 57.36 -7.57
CA THR A 717 0.45 56.22 -6.68
C THR A 717 -0.42 55.03 -7.03
N VAL A 718 0.21 53.86 -7.19
CA VAL A 718 -0.48 52.58 -7.39
C VAL A 718 -0.34 51.74 -6.13
N TYR A 719 -1.43 51.09 -5.73
CA TYR A 719 -1.48 50.17 -4.60
C TYR A 719 -1.94 48.82 -5.08
N ALA A 720 -1.35 47.73 -4.59
CA ALA A 720 -1.74 46.39 -4.99
C ALA A 720 -1.71 45.38 -3.84
N GLU A 721 -2.58 44.38 -3.94
CA GLU A 721 -2.45 43.12 -3.20
C GLU A 721 -1.87 42.08 -4.13
N VAL A 722 -0.76 41.45 -3.72
CA VAL A 722 -0.15 40.34 -4.44
C VAL A 722 0.02 39.14 -3.51
N SER A 723 -0.13 37.92 -4.04
CA SER A 723 0.02 36.71 -3.25
C SER A 723 0.59 35.55 -4.06
N LEU A 724 1.39 34.71 -3.40
CA LEU A 724 1.80 33.42 -3.96
C LEU A 724 0.63 32.44 -3.98
N PRO A 725 0.56 31.54 -4.98
CA PRO A 725 -0.40 30.44 -4.94
C PRO A 725 -0.09 29.49 -3.77
N ALA A 726 -1.10 28.80 -3.26
CA ALA A 726 -0.99 27.94 -2.08
C ALA A 726 0.10 26.86 -2.19
N GLU A 727 0.38 26.39 -3.40
CA GLU A 727 1.43 25.42 -3.69
C GLU A 727 2.86 25.95 -3.47
N ALA A 728 3.07 27.27 -3.54
CA ALA A 728 4.36 27.92 -3.30
C ALA A 728 4.55 28.40 -1.85
N HIS A 729 3.54 28.28 -0.98
CA HIS A 729 3.62 28.77 0.42
C HIS A 729 4.67 28.02 1.25
N ALA A 730 4.87 26.73 0.97
CA ALA A 730 5.88 25.93 1.67
C ALA A 730 7.31 26.39 1.37
N ASP A 731 7.56 26.89 0.16
CA ASP A 731 8.88 27.38 -0.25
C ASP A 731 9.14 28.83 0.19
N ALA A 732 8.09 29.65 0.35
CA ALA A 732 8.21 31.06 0.75
C ALA A 732 9.08 31.27 2.01
N ALA A 733 8.94 30.41 3.02
CA ALA A 733 9.70 30.48 4.27
C ALA A 733 11.22 30.21 4.11
N ARG A 734 11.65 29.72 2.95
CA ARG A 734 13.06 29.40 2.65
C ARG A 734 13.77 30.52 1.88
N PHE A 735 13.04 31.55 1.48
CA PHE A 735 13.57 32.74 0.82
C PHE A 735 13.47 33.94 1.77
N GLY A 736 14.34 34.93 1.58
CA GLY A 736 14.19 36.25 2.16
C GLY A 736 12.87 36.87 1.70
N LEU A 737 12.74 37.10 0.40
CA LEU A 737 11.46 37.38 -0.25
C LEU A 737 11.36 36.55 -1.52
N HIS A 738 10.36 35.67 -1.61
CA HIS A 738 10.23 34.75 -2.74
C HIS A 738 10.24 35.54 -4.07
N PRO A 739 11.14 35.22 -5.03
CA PRO A 739 11.31 36.02 -6.25
C PRO A 739 10.03 36.27 -7.03
N ALA A 740 9.16 35.26 -7.16
CA ALA A 740 7.86 35.40 -7.81
C ALA A 740 6.89 36.36 -7.09
N LEU A 741 6.96 36.48 -5.76
CA LEU A 741 6.11 37.40 -5.00
C LEU A 741 6.59 38.85 -5.18
N LEU A 742 7.90 39.07 -5.15
CA LEU A 742 8.48 40.38 -5.46
C LEU A 742 8.22 40.76 -6.92
N ASP A 743 8.30 39.81 -7.85
CA ASP A 743 8.09 40.06 -9.27
C ASP A 743 6.64 40.44 -9.58
N ALA A 744 5.67 39.76 -8.96
CA ALA A 744 4.26 40.13 -9.04
C ALA A 744 4.00 41.57 -8.55
N ALA A 745 4.78 42.07 -7.57
CA ALA A 745 4.68 43.46 -7.13
C ALA A 745 5.16 44.47 -8.20
N LEU A 746 5.97 44.04 -9.16
CA LEU A 746 6.43 44.87 -10.28
C LEU A 746 5.40 44.93 -11.41
N HIS A 747 4.55 43.91 -11.56
CA HIS A 747 3.60 43.83 -12.67
C HIS A 747 2.63 45.00 -12.69
N VAL A 748 2.33 45.59 -11.53
CA VAL A 748 1.40 46.73 -11.43
C VAL A 748 2.00 48.07 -11.86
N VAL A 749 3.31 48.11 -12.18
CA VAL A 749 3.96 49.28 -12.76
C VAL A 749 3.42 49.50 -14.18
N GLY A 750 2.87 50.68 -14.45
CA GLY A 750 2.26 51.01 -15.76
C GLY A 750 0.87 50.40 -15.99
N ILE A 751 0.23 49.82 -14.97
CA ILE A 751 -1.10 49.21 -15.12
C ILE A 751 -2.14 50.24 -15.58
N GLY A 752 -2.92 49.91 -16.62
CA GLY A 752 -3.94 50.80 -17.19
C GLY A 752 -3.40 51.97 -18.02
N GLU A 753 -2.12 51.94 -18.41
CA GLU A 753 -1.55 52.80 -19.46
C GLU A 753 -1.52 52.02 -20.80
N GLU A 754 -1.77 52.70 -21.93
CA GLU A 754 -1.69 52.05 -23.24
C GLU A 754 -0.22 51.83 -23.62
N ALA A 755 0.17 50.56 -23.76
CA ALA A 755 1.50 50.19 -24.24
C ALA A 755 1.66 50.62 -25.72
N PRO A 756 2.80 51.23 -26.11
CA PRO A 756 3.09 51.50 -27.51
C PRO A 756 3.14 50.19 -28.31
N ALA A 757 2.35 50.09 -29.39
CA ALA A 757 2.48 49.00 -30.33
C ALA A 757 3.92 48.98 -30.89
N ASP A 758 4.56 47.80 -30.92
CA ASP A 758 5.91 47.54 -31.44
C ASP A 758 7.12 47.80 -30.50
N GLN A 759 6.93 48.01 -29.19
CA GLN A 759 8.05 48.07 -28.24
C GLN A 759 8.36 46.69 -27.61
N PRO A 760 9.64 46.26 -27.52
CA PRO A 760 9.98 44.99 -26.86
C PRO A 760 9.71 45.04 -25.35
N PRO A 761 9.51 43.88 -24.70
CA PRO A 761 9.26 43.81 -23.27
C PRO A 761 10.41 44.45 -22.49
N SER A 762 10.07 45.18 -21.44
CA SER A 762 11.01 45.81 -20.53
C SER A 762 11.23 44.93 -19.31
N VAL A 763 12.49 44.75 -18.94
CA VAL A 763 12.89 43.98 -17.76
C VAL A 763 13.60 44.89 -16.76
N PRO A 764 13.61 44.55 -15.46
CA PRO A 764 14.44 45.24 -14.48
C PRO A 764 15.88 45.39 -14.96
N PHE A 765 16.44 46.59 -14.86
CA PHE A 765 17.81 46.90 -15.27
C PHE A 765 18.67 47.33 -14.08
N ALA A 766 18.16 48.25 -13.25
CA ALA A 766 18.87 48.74 -12.08
C ALA A 766 17.95 48.84 -10.88
N TRP A 767 18.43 48.36 -9.74
CA TRP A 767 17.79 48.49 -8.43
C TRP A 767 18.67 49.37 -7.54
N THR A 768 18.07 50.30 -6.82
CA THR A 768 18.75 51.20 -5.89
C THR A 768 18.04 51.17 -4.55
N ASP A 769 18.82 51.15 -3.48
CA ASP A 769 18.37 51.16 -2.09
C ASP A 769 17.30 50.10 -1.80
N VAL A 770 17.69 48.81 -1.86
CA VAL A 770 16.80 47.69 -1.49
C VAL A 770 17.12 47.20 -0.09
N THR A 771 16.13 47.24 0.81
CA THR A 771 16.24 46.72 2.18
C THR A 771 15.15 45.67 2.42
N LEU A 772 15.53 44.55 3.03
CA LEU A 772 14.63 43.50 3.50
C LEU A 772 14.46 43.60 5.02
N HIS A 773 13.22 43.71 5.49
CA HIS A 773 12.89 43.85 6.92
C HIS A 773 12.34 42.56 7.53
N ALA A 774 11.65 41.73 6.75
CA ALA A 774 11.05 40.48 7.21
C ALA A 774 11.17 39.40 6.12
N THR A 775 11.18 38.13 6.54
CA THR A 775 11.30 36.98 5.62
C THR A 775 10.06 36.10 5.62
N GLY A 776 9.90 35.27 4.59
CA GLY A 776 8.84 34.25 4.54
C GLY A 776 7.42 34.76 4.22
N ALA A 777 7.29 35.98 3.69
CA ALA A 777 5.99 36.53 3.29
C ALA A 777 5.36 35.70 2.15
N THR A 778 4.06 35.41 2.26
CA THR A 778 3.27 34.72 1.22
C THR A 778 2.30 35.65 0.47
N ALA A 779 2.06 36.85 1.02
CA ALA A 779 1.25 37.89 0.42
C ALA A 779 1.79 39.27 0.82
N LEU A 780 1.62 40.26 -0.05
CA LEU A 780 2.06 41.64 0.17
C LEU A 780 0.97 42.64 -0.16
N ARG A 781 0.95 43.72 0.63
CA ARG A 781 0.43 45.03 0.25
C ARG A 781 1.57 45.83 -0.34
N VAL A 782 1.37 46.33 -1.55
CA VAL A 782 2.37 47.03 -2.35
C VAL A 782 1.93 48.48 -2.52
N ARG A 783 2.86 49.42 -2.35
CA ARG A 783 2.70 50.82 -2.74
C ARG A 783 3.81 51.17 -3.72
N VAL A 784 3.44 51.63 -4.91
CA VAL A 784 4.34 52.06 -5.98
C VAL A 784 4.18 53.56 -6.20
N THR A 785 5.30 54.29 -6.19
CA THR A 785 5.35 55.74 -6.46
C THR A 785 6.44 56.10 -7.46
N PRO A 786 6.27 57.15 -8.30
CA PRO A 786 7.36 57.63 -9.16
C PRO A 786 8.60 58.04 -8.35
N ALA A 787 9.78 57.68 -8.85
CA ALA A 787 11.08 57.98 -8.24
C ALA A 787 12.05 58.66 -9.24
N GLY A 788 11.50 59.37 -10.24
CA GLY A 788 12.23 59.97 -11.36
C GLY A 788 11.39 59.94 -12.64
N THR A 789 11.98 60.26 -13.79
CA THR A 789 11.29 60.19 -15.10
C THR A 789 11.04 58.75 -15.55
N ASP A 790 11.97 57.84 -15.23
CA ASP A 790 11.98 56.45 -15.72
C ASP A 790 12.21 55.44 -14.59
N ALA A 791 11.86 55.82 -13.36
CA ALA A 791 12.09 55.02 -12.16
C ALA A 791 10.87 55.01 -11.24
N VAL A 792 10.67 53.88 -10.54
CA VAL A 792 9.62 53.71 -9.52
C VAL A 792 10.21 53.27 -8.20
N SER A 793 9.60 53.70 -7.09
CA SER A 793 9.88 53.26 -5.73
C SER A 793 8.79 52.30 -5.27
N LEU A 794 9.15 51.30 -4.47
CA LEU A 794 8.22 50.32 -3.92
C LEU A 794 8.35 50.23 -2.39
N HIS A 795 7.20 50.23 -1.71
CA HIS A 795 7.11 49.82 -0.32
C HIS A 795 6.21 48.60 -0.20
N LEU A 796 6.72 47.56 0.45
CA LEU A 796 6.10 46.25 0.56
C LEU A 796 5.83 45.94 2.03
N ALA A 797 4.58 45.66 2.36
CA ALA A 797 4.16 45.25 3.70
C ALA A 797 3.39 43.94 3.65
N ASP A 798 3.30 43.23 4.77
CA ASP A 798 2.45 42.05 4.89
C ASP A 798 0.95 42.47 4.93
N PRO A 799 0.00 41.51 4.94
CA PRO A 799 -1.42 41.83 5.02
C PRO A 799 -1.86 42.57 6.28
N THR A 800 -1.02 42.67 7.31
CA THR A 800 -1.27 43.46 8.53
C THR A 800 -0.76 44.90 8.41
N GLY A 801 0.07 45.19 7.40
CA GLY A 801 0.72 46.48 7.20
C GLY A 801 2.13 46.56 7.80
N ALA A 802 2.69 45.46 8.31
CA ALA A 802 4.06 45.43 8.81
C ALA A 802 5.07 45.43 7.63
N PRO A 803 6.17 46.21 7.70
CA PRO A 803 7.09 46.33 6.58
C PRO A 803 7.83 45.01 6.30
N VAL A 804 7.84 44.61 5.03
CA VAL A 804 8.55 43.42 4.53
C VAL A 804 9.79 43.83 3.76
N ALA A 805 9.68 44.76 2.82
CA ALA A 805 10.81 45.25 2.03
C ALA A 805 10.55 46.64 1.44
N GLU A 806 11.61 47.34 1.08
CA GLU A 806 11.59 48.63 0.40
C GLU A 806 12.56 48.62 -0.79
N VAL A 807 12.19 49.35 -1.84
CA VAL A 807 13.00 49.59 -3.04
C VAL A 807 12.97 51.09 -3.31
N GLY A 808 14.09 51.77 -3.12
CA GLY A 808 14.19 53.22 -3.31
C GLY A 808 13.99 53.64 -4.77
N ALA A 809 14.61 52.92 -5.71
CA ALA A 809 14.36 53.09 -7.13
C ALA A 809 14.55 51.80 -7.93
N LEU A 810 13.65 51.56 -8.87
CA LEU A 810 13.72 50.51 -9.89
C LEU A 810 13.62 51.16 -11.26
N VAL A 811 14.64 50.93 -12.09
CA VAL A 811 14.66 51.31 -13.51
C VAL A 811 14.53 50.06 -14.36
N SER A 812 13.57 50.07 -15.29
CA SER A 812 13.38 49.01 -16.28
C SER A 812 13.85 49.46 -17.65
N ARG A 813 14.32 48.53 -18.49
CA ARG A 813 14.73 48.84 -19.87
C ARG A 813 14.19 47.80 -20.84
N PRO A 814 13.85 48.19 -22.09
CA PRO A 814 13.49 47.24 -23.13
C PRO A 814 14.64 46.28 -23.41
N VAL A 815 14.35 44.98 -23.50
CA VAL A 815 15.35 43.94 -23.80
C VAL A 815 15.07 43.30 -25.16
N GLN A 816 16.10 43.17 -25.99
CA GLN A 816 16.04 42.37 -27.20
C GLN A 816 16.66 41.00 -26.92
N LEU A 817 15.81 40.00 -26.72
CA LEU A 817 16.22 38.61 -26.60
C LEU A 817 16.35 38.04 -28.02
N ALA A 818 17.51 38.23 -28.66
CA ALA A 818 17.82 37.50 -29.88
C ALA A 818 17.91 36.00 -29.55
N ALA A 819 17.37 35.11 -30.40
CA ALA A 819 17.55 33.68 -30.26
C ALA A 819 19.05 33.36 -30.19
N VAL A 820 19.52 33.02 -28.99
CA VAL A 820 20.94 32.87 -28.67
C VAL A 820 21.41 31.52 -29.22
N ASP A 821 21.81 31.48 -30.50
CA ASP A 821 22.93 30.62 -30.89
C ASP A 821 24.19 31.23 -30.25
N ALA A 822 25.02 30.38 -29.63
CA ALA A 822 26.21 30.79 -28.90
C ALA A 822 27.03 31.83 -29.69
N PRO A 823 27.52 32.92 -29.06
CA PRO A 823 28.31 33.88 -29.78
C PRO A 823 29.62 33.23 -30.23
N ASP A 824 29.81 33.13 -31.56
CA ASP A 824 31.13 33.14 -32.15
C ASP A 824 31.80 34.46 -31.75
N GLY A 825 32.47 34.43 -30.59
CA GLY A 825 33.34 35.52 -30.18
C GLY A 825 34.42 35.66 -31.23
N ASN A 826 34.45 36.78 -31.97
CA ASN A 826 35.68 37.29 -32.60
C ASN A 826 35.57 38.66 -33.31
N LEU A 827 34.59 39.53 -33.03
CA LEU A 827 34.68 40.92 -33.49
C LEU A 827 34.12 41.90 -32.45
N TYR A 828 35.04 42.59 -31.77
CA TYR A 828 34.71 43.76 -30.95
C TYR A 828 34.87 45.03 -31.79
N ARG A 829 33.91 45.94 -31.70
CA ARG A 829 34.05 47.32 -32.16
C ARG A 829 34.24 48.19 -30.93
N VAL A 830 35.25 49.05 -30.97
CA VAL A 830 35.43 50.10 -29.95
C VAL A 830 34.31 51.12 -30.14
N ASP A 831 33.45 51.27 -29.13
CA ASP A 831 32.43 52.30 -29.08
C ASP A 831 32.79 53.27 -27.95
N TRP A 832 33.05 54.52 -28.31
CA TRP A 832 33.48 55.55 -27.37
C TRP A 832 32.27 56.23 -26.77
N THR A 833 32.04 56.04 -25.47
CA THR A 833 31.00 56.75 -24.73
C THR A 833 31.54 58.10 -24.26
N PRO A 834 30.91 59.24 -24.62
CA PRO A 834 31.36 60.54 -24.16
C PRO A 834 31.24 60.66 -22.64
N VAL A 835 32.35 60.94 -21.96
CA VAL A 835 32.34 61.27 -20.52
C VAL A 835 32.38 62.80 -20.41
N PRO A 836 31.46 63.43 -19.63
CA PRO A 836 31.52 64.87 -19.41
C PRO A 836 32.74 65.20 -18.56
N VAL A 837 33.75 65.80 -19.20
CA VAL A 837 34.96 66.29 -18.54
C VAL A 837 34.78 67.77 -18.21
N THR A 838 35.18 68.18 -17.01
CA THR A 838 35.26 69.60 -16.64
C THR A 838 36.27 70.29 -17.56
N ALA A 839 35.87 71.39 -18.21
CA ALA A 839 36.64 72.04 -19.26
C ALA A 839 38.07 72.40 -18.81
N ALA A 840 39.06 71.71 -19.37
CA ALA A 840 40.46 72.15 -19.36
C ALA A 840 40.65 73.31 -20.36
N PRO A 841 41.61 74.23 -20.14
CA PRO A 841 41.82 75.38 -21.02
C PRO A 841 42.10 74.92 -22.46
N ALA A 842 41.40 75.51 -23.42
CA ALA A 842 41.47 75.13 -24.83
C ALA A 842 42.87 75.37 -25.42
N THR A 843 43.56 74.30 -25.78
CA THR A 843 44.78 74.34 -26.60
C THR A 843 44.43 74.91 -27.98
N SER A 844 45.13 75.95 -28.44
CA SER A 844 44.94 76.49 -29.80
C SER A 844 45.37 75.45 -30.84
N TRP A 845 44.54 75.23 -31.85
CA TRP A 845 44.86 74.31 -32.95
C TRP A 845 44.34 74.82 -34.30
N ALA A 846 45.00 74.45 -35.40
CA ALA A 846 44.55 74.74 -36.77
C ALA A 846 44.87 73.57 -37.71
N TYR A 847 44.17 73.47 -38.84
CA TYR A 847 44.56 72.53 -39.88
C TYR A 847 45.80 73.05 -40.65
N LEU A 848 46.67 72.16 -41.10
CA LEU A 848 47.89 72.46 -41.88
C LEU A 848 47.59 73.29 -43.12
N GLU A 849 46.43 73.06 -43.73
CA GLU A 849 45.92 73.81 -44.91
C GLU A 849 45.37 75.20 -44.57
N GLU A 850 45.17 75.49 -43.29
CA GLU A 850 44.63 76.75 -42.74
C GLU A 850 45.70 77.56 -41.98
N LEU A 851 46.97 77.13 -42.01
CA LEU A 851 48.06 77.85 -41.35
C LEU A 851 48.28 79.22 -41.99
N ALA A 852 48.32 80.25 -41.14
CA ALA A 852 48.80 81.59 -41.45
C ALA A 852 50.18 81.83 -40.80
N ASP A 853 50.61 83.08 -40.68
CA ASP A 853 51.94 83.42 -40.14
C ASP A 853 52.15 83.03 -38.66
N GLU A 854 51.07 82.80 -37.89
CA GLU A 854 51.13 82.27 -36.52
C GLU A 854 50.81 80.76 -36.51
N VAL A 855 51.74 79.96 -35.99
CA VAL A 855 51.58 78.51 -35.85
C VAL A 855 51.02 78.19 -34.46
N PRO A 856 49.83 77.56 -34.35
CA PRO A 856 49.24 77.21 -33.07
C PRO A 856 49.99 76.05 -32.38
N GLU A 857 49.68 75.83 -31.11
CA GLU A 857 50.32 74.81 -30.27
C GLU A 857 50.10 73.37 -30.81
N LEU A 858 49.02 73.16 -31.57
CA LEU A 858 48.73 71.90 -32.25
C LEU A 858 48.33 72.15 -33.71
N VAL A 859 49.05 71.54 -34.66
CA VAL A 859 48.69 71.57 -36.09
C VAL A 859 48.15 70.21 -36.51
N LEU A 860 46.94 70.19 -37.07
CA LEU A 860 46.27 68.99 -37.53
C LEU A 860 46.34 68.88 -39.05
N THR A 861 46.52 67.70 -39.63
CA THR A 861 46.32 67.49 -41.08
C THR A 861 45.21 66.49 -41.27
N ARG A 862 44.31 66.74 -42.22
CA ARG A 862 43.36 65.71 -42.64
C ARG A 862 44.07 64.74 -43.57
N LEU A 863 44.01 63.45 -43.26
CA LEU A 863 44.38 62.41 -44.19
C LEU A 863 43.10 62.04 -44.95
N ALA A 864 43.19 61.95 -46.28
CA ALA A 864 42.05 61.64 -47.12
C ALA A 864 41.39 60.32 -46.68
N ASP A 865 40.05 60.29 -46.77
CA ASP A 865 39.25 59.11 -46.43
C ASP A 865 39.66 57.90 -47.29
N PRO A 866 40.12 56.78 -46.70
CA PRO A 866 40.50 55.59 -47.45
C PRO A 866 39.33 54.93 -48.20
N SER A 867 38.09 55.42 -48.02
CA SER A 867 36.91 54.99 -48.81
C SER A 867 36.99 55.38 -50.29
N ALA A 868 37.90 56.26 -50.71
CA ALA A 868 38.24 56.51 -52.11
C ALA A 868 39.29 55.50 -52.65
N ALA A 869 38.94 54.20 -52.59
CA ALA A 869 39.57 53.00 -53.17
C ALA A 869 41.12 52.87 -53.23
N PRO A 870 41.66 51.86 -52.53
CA PRO A 870 42.23 50.68 -53.23
C PRO A 870 41.59 49.36 -52.76
N ALA A 871 41.74 48.30 -53.57
CA ALA A 871 41.02 47.03 -53.46
C ALA A 871 41.33 46.15 -52.22
N ASP A 872 42.25 46.57 -51.33
CA ASP A 872 42.51 45.93 -50.03
C ASP A 872 43.08 46.91 -48.98
N VAL A 873 42.90 46.58 -47.69
CA VAL A 873 43.30 47.40 -46.52
C VAL A 873 44.82 47.58 -46.41
N GLU A 874 45.61 46.62 -46.90
CA GLU A 874 47.07 46.64 -46.82
C GLU A 874 47.64 47.72 -47.75
N SER A 875 47.13 47.80 -48.97
CA SER A 875 47.48 48.81 -49.97
C SER A 875 47.09 50.22 -49.52
N ALA A 876 45.90 50.38 -48.93
CA ALA A 876 45.43 51.65 -48.36
C ALA A 876 46.34 52.10 -47.21
N SER A 877 46.71 51.18 -46.32
CA SER A 877 47.58 51.49 -45.18
C SER A 877 48.98 51.92 -45.64
N ARG A 878 49.58 51.23 -46.62
CA ARG A 878 50.89 51.62 -47.19
C ARG A 878 50.84 52.99 -47.87
N ALA A 879 49.79 53.29 -48.62
CA ALA A 879 49.62 54.58 -49.29
C ALA A 879 49.48 55.73 -48.28
N THR A 880 48.66 55.54 -47.23
CA THR A 880 48.49 56.53 -46.16
C THR A 880 49.79 56.74 -45.37
N VAL A 881 50.51 55.67 -45.02
CA VAL A 881 51.80 55.78 -44.33
C VAL A 881 52.83 56.52 -45.20
N ALA A 882 52.90 56.24 -46.51
CA ALA A 882 53.79 56.97 -47.42
C ALA A 882 53.41 58.46 -47.53
N ALA A 883 52.11 58.78 -47.57
CA ALA A 883 51.61 60.15 -47.61
C ALA A 883 51.93 60.92 -46.31
N VAL A 884 51.71 60.29 -45.15
CA VAL A 884 52.05 60.84 -43.83
C VAL A 884 53.56 61.05 -43.70
N LEU A 885 54.36 60.06 -44.11
CA LEU A 885 55.82 60.18 -44.07
C LEU A 885 56.30 61.33 -44.96
N GLY A 886 55.78 61.45 -46.18
CA GLY A 886 56.12 62.56 -47.07
C GLY A 886 55.69 63.93 -46.54
N LEU A 887 54.62 63.99 -45.75
CA LEU A 887 54.16 65.21 -45.09
C LEU A 887 55.05 65.58 -43.90
N LEU A 888 55.39 64.61 -43.04
CA LEU A 888 56.34 64.80 -41.94
C LEU A 888 57.73 65.22 -42.45
N GLN A 889 58.19 64.64 -43.56
CA GLN A 889 59.45 65.02 -44.21
C GLN A 889 59.44 66.43 -44.82
N ARG A 890 58.27 66.99 -45.14
CA ARG A 890 58.15 68.39 -45.59
C ARG A 890 57.98 69.37 -44.43
N TRP A 891 57.47 68.88 -43.30
CA TRP A 891 57.24 69.66 -42.09
C TRP A 891 58.51 69.84 -41.27
N LEU A 892 59.30 68.77 -41.13
CA LEU A 892 60.69 68.82 -40.65
C LEU A 892 61.58 69.53 -41.66
#